data_AF-A0A2D6AVR4-F1
#
_entry.id   AF-A0A2D6AVR4-F1
#
_cell.length_a   1.000
_cell.length_b   1.000
_cell.length_c   1.000
_cell.angle_alpha   90.00
_cell.angle_beta   90.00
_cell.angle_gamma   90.00
#
_symmetry.space_group_name_H-M   'P 1'
#
loop_
_entity.id
_entity.type
_entity.pdbx_description
1 polymer ?
#
loop_
_entity_poly.entity_id
_entity_poly.type
_entity_poly.pdbx_seq_one_letter_code
_entity_poly.pdbx_strand_id
1 'polypeptide(L)'
;MPSEFLKRAEKAVLDNLSNEQFGVSELADAVNMSRSNLLRKVKTETSLSASQFIRQIRLQEGMKMLEAGDLNVSEISHQIGFGSTSYFIKCFREHYGYPPGSVGKVLEEEEEEKAPHDSAPTLKNNWVSQVLMAAGVIILLVLVTYFFRHKETATIPTEKSIAVLPFKNLSADSSNIYLINGLMETTLNNLQKIKDLRVVSRTSVEKFRNSTLTIPEISAMLPVGYLVEGSGQKVGDRIQLNIQLIEAATDRQVWSEQYNREVQDIFQLQQEIASSIVSEIKVVITPEERERIETIPTENLEAYEAYLKGRASIGQETEQGLLDGIPYFQQALELDSEFGLAYAYLSITYYYLDYFKTEKKYLEEMNSLADKALLYAPQAPESLIAKAFYFQQVGDFKETERYLLQAHKYAPGSPDIINWLSDFYTRYSPDTKKYLEFALKGVRLLTENKDSVTTSYLYLHLSNALIQNGFVDEALFYANKCLDYFPDNPYGYIKSYILYVKNRDLVQTRNMLINEFEKDTTRFDILQEIGKLYYCDGEFDKAYEIYDRFIALRDRMGMDVYQFEYLKIADTFIRKGEKERGEKYIQGFKDFADKDQSRYKDVHYVAYYTYTNQLDSAEYHMRRFAETEGFQYWILLFIEDDPELAEIKNKPWFQESLTKLRNTFWQSHEELKAKLEEEDLI
;
A
#
# COMPACT_ATOMS: atom_id res chain seq x y z
N MET A 1 3.04 -44.58 15.46
CA MET A 1 1.72 -45.26 15.55
C MET A 1 0.64 -44.18 15.60
N PRO A 2 -0.38 -44.20 14.72
CA PRO A 2 -1.46 -43.22 14.77
C PRO A 2 -2.19 -43.29 16.11
N SER A 3 -2.51 -42.14 16.70
CA SER A 3 -3.28 -42.10 17.94
C SER A 3 -4.66 -42.72 17.75
N GLU A 4 -5.28 -43.18 18.84
CA GLU A 4 -6.65 -43.69 18.82
C GLU A 4 -7.65 -42.63 18.30
N PHE A 5 -7.37 -41.35 18.55
CA PHE A 5 -8.14 -40.24 18.01
C PHE A 5 -8.02 -40.14 16.49
N LEU A 6 -6.80 -40.16 15.93
CA LEU A 6 -6.61 -40.07 14.49
C LEU A 6 -7.26 -41.22 13.76
N LYS A 7 -7.17 -42.45 14.28
CA LYS A 7 -7.86 -43.61 13.70
C LYS A 7 -9.38 -43.44 13.65
N ARG A 8 -9.97 -42.88 14.72
CA ARG A 8 -11.41 -42.60 14.77
C ARG A 8 -11.82 -41.46 13.82
N ALA A 9 -11.01 -40.42 13.73
CA ALA A 9 -11.26 -39.28 12.84
C ALA A 9 -11.11 -39.69 11.37
N GLU A 10 -10.08 -40.46 11.03
CA GLU A 10 -9.86 -41.02 9.69
C GLU A 10 -11.01 -41.94 9.30
N LYS A 11 -11.41 -42.85 10.19
CA LYS A 11 -12.58 -43.71 9.97
C LYS A 11 -13.85 -42.89 9.71
N ALA A 12 -14.09 -41.82 10.47
CA ALA A 12 -15.27 -40.97 10.27
C ALA A 12 -15.28 -40.28 8.89
N VAL A 13 -14.12 -39.88 8.38
CA VAL A 13 -13.99 -39.33 7.02
C VAL A 13 -14.22 -40.42 5.96
N LEU A 14 -13.65 -41.62 6.14
CA LEU A 14 -13.83 -42.74 5.21
C LEU A 14 -15.29 -43.24 5.18
N ASP A 15 -15.96 -43.31 6.34
CA ASP A 15 -17.37 -43.70 6.43
C ASP A 15 -18.29 -42.67 5.73
N ASN A 16 -17.81 -41.45 5.47
CA ASN A 16 -18.53 -40.35 4.80
C ASN A 16 -17.82 -39.85 3.54
N LEU A 17 -17.05 -40.72 2.89
CA LEU A 17 -16.13 -40.37 1.81
C LEU A 17 -16.83 -39.64 0.65
N SER A 18 -17.98 -40.13 0.20
CA SER A 18 -18.74 -39.57 -0.93
C SER A 18 -19.63 -38.37 -0.56
N ASN A 19 -19.69 -37.98 0.72
CA ASN A 19 -20.56 -36.90 1.18
C ASN A 19 -19.84 -35.55 1.04
N GLU A 20 -20.17 -34.78 0.00
CA GLU A 20 -19.59 -33.45 -0.25
C GLU A 20 -19.77 -32.49 0.94
N GLN A 21 -20.90 -32.58 1.66
CA GLN A 21 -21.22 -31.72 2.80
C GLN A 21 -20.50 -32.13 4.10
N PHE A 22 -19.76 -33.24 4.09
CA PHE A 22 -19.00 -33.67 5.26
C PHE A 22 -17.73 -32.82 5.43
N GLY A 23 -17.82 -31.80 6.30
CA GLY A 23 -16.77 -30.86 6.62
C GLY A 23 -16.34 -30.91 8.09
N VAL A 24 -15.82 -29.78 8.59
CA VAL A 24 -15.24 -29.69 9.93
C VAL A 24 -16.29 -29.85 11.04
N SER A 25 -17.53 -29.42 10.81
CA SER A 25 -18.61 -29.57 11.80
C SER A 25 -19.01 -31.03 11.93
N GLU A 26 -19.21 -31.70 10.80
CA GLU A 26 -19.67 -33.07 10.69
C GLU A 26 -18.62 -34.04 11.24
N LEU A 27 -17.34 -33.75 10.99
CA LEU A 27 -16.24 -34.49 11.60
C LEU A 27 -16.20 -34.30 13.13
N ALA A 28 -16.47 -33.10 13.64
CA ALA A 28 -16.48 -32.83 15.08
C ALA A 28 -17.60 -33.61 15.78
N ASP A 29 -18.79 -33.61 15.18
CA ASP A 29 -19.95 -34.36 15.64
C ASP A 29 -19.68 -35.87 15.58
N ALA A 30 -19.11 -36.39 14.47
CA ALA A 30 -18.82 -37.80 14.29
C ALA A 30 -17.80 -38.36 15.31
N VAL A 31 -16.87 -37.53 15.80
CA VAL A 31 -15.91 -37.93 16.84
C VAL A 31 -16.35 -37.57 18.26
N ASN A 32 -17.55 -37.03 18.44
CA ASN A 32 -18.13 -36.56 19.71
C ASN A 32 -17.25 -35.51 20.42
N MET A 33 -16.83 -34.48 19.69
CA MET A 33 -16.00 -33.39 20.22
C MET A 33 -16.51 -32.03 19.77
N SER A 34 -16.27 -30.97 20.56
CA SER A 34 -16.52 -29.61 20.10
C SER A 34 -15.56 -29.24 18.95
N ARG A 35 -16.01 -28.35 18.03
CA ARG A 35 -15.22 -27.88 16.88
C ARG A 35 -13.85 -27.35 17.30
N SER A 36 -13.78 -26.54 18.37
CA SER A 36 -12.53 -25.99 18.90
C SER A 36 -11.56 -27.08 19.40
N ASN A 37 -12.08 -28.14 20.02
CA ASN A 37 -11.26 -29.25 20.49
C ASN A 37 -10.77 -30.12 19.32
N LEU A 38 -11.61 -30.38 18.32
CA LEU A 38 -11.20 -31.08 17.09
C LEU A 38 -10.05 -30.33 16.41
N LEU A 39 -10.23 -29.02 16.16
CA LEU A 39 -9.24 -28.18 15.47
C LEU A 39 -7.88 -28.20 16.18
N ARG A 40 -7.88 -28.02 17.50
CA ARG A 40 -6.65 -28.07 18.30
C ARG A 40 -5.99 -29.44 18.20
N LYS A 41 -6.75 -30.52 18.35
CA LYS A 41 -6.19 -31.88 18.40
C LYS A 41 -5.66 -32.35 17.05
N VAL A 42 -6.37 -32.07 15.96
CA VAL A 42 -5.87 -32.33 14.60
C VAL A 42 -4.59 -31.53 14.33
N LYS A 43 -4.56 -30.24 14.69
CA LYS A 43 -3.37 -29.40 14.49
C LYS A 43 -2.16 -29.89 15.28
N THR A 44 -2.35 -30.30 16.53
CA THR A 44 -1.26 -30.83 17.37
C THR A 44 -0.71 -32.16 16.85
N GLU A 45 -1.55 -33.06 16.37
CA GLU A 45 -1.11 -34.42 15.99
C GLU A 45 -0.68 -34.56 14.52
N THR A 46 -1.11 -33.66 13.63
CA THR A 46 -0.83 -33.74 12.18
C THR A 46 -0.13 -32.52 11.60
N SER A 47 -0.05 -31.42 12.34
CA SER A 47 0.32 -30.09 11.83
C SER A 47 -0.62 -29.50 10.75
N LEU A 48 -1.73 -30.17 10.42
CA LEU A 48 -2.73 -29.74 9.44
C LEU A 48 -3.92 -29.02 10.08
N SER A 49 -4.68 -28.23 9.30
CA SER A 49 -6.04 -27.84 9.69
C SER A 49 -7.01 -29.03 9.56
N ALA A 50 -8.17 -28.97 10.23
CA ALA A 50 -9.18 -30.03 10.10
C ALA A 50 -9.70 -30.18 8.66
N SER A 51 -9.81 -29.09 7.90
CA SER A 51 -10.19 -29.14 6.47
C SER A 51 -9.10 -29.77 5.61
N GLN A 52 -7.83 -29.44 5.87
CA GLN A 52 -6.69 -30.08 5.19
C GLN A 52 -6.62 -31.58 5.51
N PHE A 53 -6.89 -31.97 6.75
CA PHE A 53 -6.91 -33.36 7.18
C PHE A 53 -7.99 -34.18 6.43
N ILE A 54 -9.24 -33.68 6.38
CA ILE A 54 -10.32 -34.33 5.62
C ILE A 54 -9.94 -34.46 4.15
N ARG A 55 -9.42 -33.37 3.56
CA ARG A 55 -9.02 -33.33 2.16
C ARG A 55 -7.90 -34.32 1.85
N GLN A 56 -6.90 -34.44 2.72
CA GLN A 56 -5.79 -35.37 2.53
C GLN A 56 -6.27 -36.82 2.51
N ILE A 57 -7.18 -37.21 3.40
CA ILE A 57 -7.76 -38.56 3.42
C ILE A 57 -8.51 -38.84 2.11
N ARG A 58 -9.33 -37.88 1.65
CA ARG A 58 -10.05 -38.00 0.38
C ARG A 58 -9.11 -38.17 -0.81
N LEU A 59 -8.01 -37.40 -0.85
CA LEU A 59 -7.00 -37.50 -1.91
C LEU A 59 -6.25 -38.85 -1.87
N GLN A 60 -5.92 -39.35 -0.68
CA GLN A 60 -5.29 -40.66 -0.52
C GLN A 60 -6.19 -41.79 -1.02
N GLU A 61 -7.49 -41.72 -0.76
CA GLU A 61 -8.43 -42.72 -1.28
C GLU A 61 -8.64 -42.55 -2.80
N GLY A 62 -8.63 -41.32 -3.29
CA GLY A 62 -8.62 -41.02 -4.72
C GLY A 62 -7.41 -41.61 -5.44
N MET A 63 -6.22 -41.57 -4.83
CA MET A 63 -5.00 -42.21 -5.37
C MET A 63 -5.18 -43.73 -5.49
N LYS A 64 -5.70 -44.40 -4.46
CA LYS A 64 -5.97 -45.85 -4.52
C LYS A 64 -6.96 -46.23 -5.63
N MET A 65 -8.00 -45.41 -5.83
CA MET A 65 -8.97 -45.61 -6.92
C MET A 65 -8.34 -45.40 -8.30
N LEU A 66 -7.41 -44.45 -8.43
CA LEU A 66 -6.65 -44.23 -9.67
C LEU A 66 -5.66 -45.37 -9.94
N GLU A 67 -4.99 -45.89 -8.92
CA GLU A 67 -4.11 -47.06 -9.00
C GLU A 67 -4.87 -48.33 -9.41
N ALA A 68 -6.12 -48.48 -8.98
CA ALA A 68 -6.98 -49.61 -9.36
C ALA A 68 -7.42 -49.56 -10.83
N GLY A 69 -7.47 -48.37 -11.46
CA GLY A 69 -7.72 -48.19 -12.88
C GLY A 69 -9.18 -48.36 -13.36
N ASP A 70 -10.13 -48.59 -12.45
CA ASP A 70 -11.52 -48.94 -12.80
C ASP A 70 -12.45 -47.73 -13.05
N LEU A 71 -12.03 -46.51 -12.68
CA LEU A 71 -12.86 -45.30 -12.70
C LEU A 71 -12.14 -44.13 -13.36
N ASN A 72 -12.89 -43.27 -14.04
CA ASN A 72 -12.32 -42.03 -14.59
C ASN A 72 -12.20 -40.93 -13.51
N VAL A 73 -11.36 -39.92 -13.78
CA VAL A 73 -11.06 -38.81 -12.86
C VAL A 73 -12.33 -38.09 -12.34
N SER A 74 -13.37 -37.98 -13.16
CA SER A 74 -14.62 -37.33 -12.77
C SER A 74 -15.48 -38.20 -11.84
N GLU A 75 -15.52 -39.51 -12.08
CA GLU A 75 -16.20 -40.48 -11.21
C GLU A 75 -15.52 -40.57 -9.85
N ILE A 76 -14.19 -40.61 -9.84
CA ILE A 76 -13.39 -40.63 -8.61
C ILE A 76 -13.68 -39.36 -7.81
N SER A 77 -13.60 -38.18 -8.42
CA SER A 77 -13.93 -36.89 -7.76
C SER A 77 -15.26 -36.93 -7.02
N HIS A 78 -16.30 -37.51 -7.64
CA HIS A 78 -17.61 -37.64 -7.01
C HIS A 78 -17.62 -38.68 -5.88
N GLN A 79 -16.97 -39.83 -6.05
CA GLN A 79 -16.88 -40.87 -5.02
C GLN A 79 -16.09 -40.45 -3.78
N ILE A 80 -15.12 -39.55 -3.94
CA ILE A 80 -14.34 -38.99 -2.83
C ILE A 80 -14.88 -37.67 -2.28
N GLY A 81 -16.10 -37.28 -2.68
CA GLY A 81 -16.82 -36.16 -2.07
C GLY A 81 -16.25 -34.77 -2.41
N PHE A 82 -15.62 -34.60 -3.57
CA PHE A 82 -15.21 -33.29 -4.09
C PHE A 82 -16.35 -32.67 -4.91
N GLY A 83 -16.72 -31.42 -4.59
CA GLY A 83 -17.82 -30.70 -5.26
C GLY A 83 -17.60 -30.32 -6.73
N SER A 84 -16.37 -30.47 -7.25
CA SER A 84 -16.13 -30.40 -8.69
C SER A 84 -14.85 -31.14 -9.07
N THR A 85 -14.83 -31.73 -10.26
CA THR A 85 -13.67 -32.39 -10.85
C THR A 85 -12.48 -31.43 -10.99
N SER A 86 -12.74 -30.15 -11.33
CA SER A 86 -11.70 -29.12 -11.41
C SER A 86 -11.03 -28.84 -10.05
N TYR A 87 -11.82 -28.81 -8.97
CA TYR A 87 -11.30 -28.62 -7.62
C TYR A 87 -10.50 -29.84 -7.16
N PHE A 88 -10.96 -31.06 -7.48
CA PHE A 88 -10.20 -32.29 -7.25
C PHE A 88 -8.84 -32.27 -7.96
N ILE A 89 -8.79 -31.95 -9.25
CA ILE A 89 -7.53 -31.89 -10.03
C ILE A 89 -6.55 -30.90 -9.40
N LYS A 90 -7.03 -29.71 -9.00
CA LYS A 90 -6.20 -28.70 -8.35
C LYS A 90 -5.60 -29.23 -7.04
N CYS A 91 -6.43 -29.77 -6.14
CA CYS A 91 -5.96 -30.27 -4.86
C CYS A 91 -5.07 -31.51 -4.98
N PHE A 92 -5.30 -32.37 -5.97
CA PHE A 92 -4.47 -33.53 -6.25
C PHE A 92 -3.08 -33.11 -6.75
N ARG A 93 -2.99 -32.13 -7.67
CA ARG A 93 -1.71 -31.58 -8.14
C ARG A 93 -0.94 -30.88 -7.01
N GLU A 94 -1.63 -30.13 -6.15
CA GLU A 94 -1.01 -29.51 -4.96
C GLU A 94 -0.43 -30.56 -3.99
N HIS A 95 -1.03 -31.75 -3.88
CA HIS A 95 -0.61 -32.78 -2.94
C HIS A 95 0.45 -33.74 -3.51
N TYR A 96 0.30 -34.20 -4.75
CA TYR A 96 1.15 -35.21 -5.38
C TYR A 96 2.15 -34.64 -6.41
N GLY A 97 2.02 -33.36 -6.78
CA GLY A 97 2.91 -32.70 -7.75
C GLY A 97 2.53 -32.90 -9.23
N TYR A 98 1.55 -33.75 -9.53
CA TYR A 98 1.08 -34.05 -10.89
C TYR A 98 -0.44 -34.26 -10.92
N PRO A 99 -1.12 -34.13 -12.08
CA PRO A 99 -2.58 -34.30 -12.16
C PRO A 99 -3.01 -35.78 -12.03
N PRO A 100 -4.22 -36.08 -11.56
CA PRO A 100 -4.68 -37.46 -11.36
C PRO A 100 -4.70 -38.31 -12.64
N GLY A 101 -4.90 -37.68 -13.81
CA GLY A 101 -4.85 -38.37 -15.10
C GLY A 101 -3.46 -38.84 -15.54
N SER A 102 -2.38 -38.48 -14.84
CA SER A 102 -1.03 -38.97 -15.12
C SER A 102 -0.57 -40.10 -14.19
N VAL A 103 -1.40 -40.53 -13.23
CA VAL A 103 -1.04 -41.60 -12.28
C VAL A 103 -0.60 -42.87 -13.01
N GLY A 104 -1.33 -43.31 -14.03
CA GLY A 104 -0.96 -44.51 -14.81
C GLY A 104 0.44 -44.42 -15.44
N LYS A 105 0.82 -43.26 -15.97
CA LYS A 105 2.17 -43.05 -16.54
C LYS A 105 3.26 -43.04 -15.47
N VAL A 106 2.98 -42.45 -14.31
CA VAL A 106 3.92 -42.41 -13.18
C VAL A 106 4.14 -43.83 -12.63
N LEU A 107 3.10 -44.67 -12.58
CA LEU A 107 3.22 -46.07 -12.17
C LEU A 107 3.99 -46.91 -13.21
N GLU A 108 3.77 -46.68 -14.50
CA GLU A 108 4.56 -47.32 -15.58
C GLU A 108 6.06 -46.94 -15.48
N GLU A 109 6.37 -45.67 -15.23
CA GLU A 109 7.74 -45.19 -15.03
C GLU A 109 8.38 -45.77 -13.74
N GLU A 110 7.61 -45.95 -12.66
CA GLU A 110 8.07 -46.58 -11.41
C GLU A 110 8.19 -48.12 -11.48
N GLU A 111 7.44 -48.79 -12.37
CA GLU A 111 7.54 -50.23 -12.64
C GLU A 111 8.68 -50.56 -13.64
N GLU A 112 8.93 -49.71 -14.64
CA GLU A 112 10.09 -49.85 -15.54
C GLU A 112 11.42 -49.70 -14.79
N GLU A 113 11.46 -48.94 -13.69
CA GLU A 113 12.64 -48.84 -12.81
C GLU A 113 12.87 -50.08 -11.91
N LYS A 114 11.89 -51.00 -11.82
CA LYS A 114 11.93 -52.17 -10.90
C LYS A 114 12.09 -53.54 -11.57
N ALA A 115 12.19 -53.64 -12.90
CA ALA A 115 12.41 -54.92 -13.59
C ALA A 115 13.88 -55.40 -13.50
N PRO A 116 14.17 -56.66 -13.12
CA PRO A 116 15.53 -57.12 -12.89
C PRO A 116 16.25 -57.44 -14.21
N HIS A 117 17.30 -56.70 -14.53
CA HIS A 117 18.19 -57.03 -15.63
C HIS A 117 19.23 -58.07 -15.19
N ASP A 118 19.01 -59.32 -15.61
CA ASP A 118 20.00 -60.39 -15.58
C ASP A 118 21.19 -60.03 -16.50
N SER A 119 22.36 -59.77 -15.91
CA SER A 119 23.65 -60.09 -16.53
C SER A 119 24.77 -60.12 -15.48
N ALA A 120 25.44 -61.28 -15.39
CA ALA A 120 26.57 -61.52 -14.50
C ALA A 120 27.85 -60.77 -14.97
N PRO A 121 28.84 -60.56 -14.08
CA PRO A 121 29.61 -59.31 -14.03
C PRO A 121 30.98 -59.37 -14.70
N THR A 122 31.45 -58.22 -15.21
CA THR A 122 32.89 -57.96 -15.37
C THR A 122 33.23 -56.54 -14.93
N LEU A 123 34.05 -56.45 -13.87
CA LEU A 123 34.57 -55.24 -13.24
C LEU A 123 35.46 -54.44 -14.21
N LYS A 124 35.17 -53.15 -14.44
CA LYS A 124 36.17 -52.14 -14.86
C LYS A 124 35.82 -50.73 -14.33
N ASN A 125 36.84 -50.08 -13.77
CA ASN A 125 36.83 -48.79 -13.07
C ASN A 125 36.12 -47.64 -13.80
N ASN A 126 35.13 -47.03 -13.15
CA ASN A 126 34.40 -45.87 -13.66
C ASN A 126 34.72 -44.59 -12.86
N TRP A 127 35.84 -43.95 -13.17
CA TRP A 127 36.12 -42.56 -12.77
C TRP A 127 35.02 -41.59 -13.23
N VAL A 128 34.34 -41.91 -14.34
CA VAL A 128 33.23 -41.14 -14.91
C VAL A 128 32.02 -41.11 -13.97
N SER A 129 31.70 -42.19 -13.25
CA SER A 129 30.57 -42.20 -12.31
C SER A 129 30.88 -41.40 -11.04
N GLN A 130 32.14 -41.30 -10.65
CA GLN A 130 32.57 -40.43 -9.54
C GLN A 130 32.50 -38.95 -9.92
N VAL A 131 32.84 -38.60 -11.17
CA VAL A 131 32.72 -37.22 -11.69
C VAL A 131 31.25 -36.81 -11.82
N LEU A 132 30.38 -37.70 -12.30
CA LEU A 132 28.94 -37.43 -12.41
C LEU A 132 28.25 -37.29 -11.05
N MET A 133 28.63 -38.10 -10.05
CA MET A 133 28.15 -37.93 -8.67
C MET A 133 28.61 -36.60 -8.07
N ALA A 134 29.87 -36.23 -8.28
CA ALA A 134 30.39 -34.95 -7.81
C ALA A 134 29.66 -33.77 -8.47
N ALA A 135 29.40 -33.83 -9.79
CA ALA A 135 28.65 -32.81 -10.51
C ALA A 135 27.20 -32.71 -10.02
N GLY A 136 26.53 -33.84 -9.77
CA GLY A 136 25.17 -33.86 -9.22
C GLY A 136 25.08 -33.25 -7.81
N VAL A 137 26.05 -33.56 -6.94
CA VAL A 137 26.12 -32.97 -5.59
C VAL A 137 26.44 -31.48 -5.65
N ILE A 138 27.29 -31.04 -6.59
CA ILE A 138 27.57 -29.61 -6.80
C ILE A 138 26.32 -28.90 -7.32
N ILE A 139 25.59 -29.46 -8.28
CA ILE A 139 24.34 -28.87 -8.79
C ILE A 139 23.28 -28.82 -7.68
N LEU A 140 23.16 -29.86 -6.86
CA LEU A 140 22.25 -29.87 -5.73
C LEU A 140 22.66 -28.82 -4.68
N LEU A 141 23.95 -28.68 -4.38
CA LEU A 141 24.46 -27.65 -3.47
C LEU A 141 24.27 -26.24 -4.03
N VAL A 142 24.43 -26.05 -5.34
CA VAL A 142 24.15 -24.77 -6.03
C VAL A 142 22.66 -24.47 -6.00
N LEU A 143 21.79 -25.46 -6.25
CA LEU A 143 20.35 -25.29 -6.18
C LEU A 143 19.89 -25.01 -4.74
N VAL A 144 20.41 -25.74 -3.75
CA VAL A 144 20.11 -25.51 -2.34
C VAL A 144 20.62 -24.13 -1.92
N THR A 145 21.85 -23.73 -2.27
CA THR A 145 22.33 -22.37 -1.96
C THR A 145 21.59 -21.28 -2.72
N TYR A 146 21.15 -21.54 -3.96
CA TYR A 146 20.32 -20.62 -4.75
C TYR A 146 18.93 -20.46 -4.10
N PHE A 147 18.27 -21.55 -3.73
CA PHE A 147 16.96 -21.52 -3.07
C PHE A 147 17.02 -21.01 -1.62
N PHE A 148 18.12 -21.23 -0.89
CA PHE A 148 18.31 -20.65 0.44
C PHE A 148 18.76 -19.18 0.39
N ARG A 149 19.45 -18.71 -0.67
CA ARG A 149 19.73 -17.28 -0.89
C ARG A 149 18.53 -16.51 -1.42
N HIS A 150 17.64 -17.13 -2.18
CA HIS A 150 16.39 -16.49 -2.66
C HIS A 150 15.22 -16.59 -1.67
N LYS A 151 15.45 -17.13 -0.47
CA LYS A 151 14.51 -17.07 0.66
C LYS A 151 14.97 -16.04 1.71
N GLU A 152 15.72 -15.03 1.29
CA GLU A 152 15.83 -13.79 2.01
C GLU A 152 14.66 -12.92 1.55
N THR A 153 13.63 -12.80 2.41
CA THR A 153 12.77 -11.62 2.36
C THR A 153 13.68 -10.40 2.37
N ALA A 154 13.53 -9.48 1.40
CA ALA A 154 14.32 -8.27 1.28
C ALA A 154 14.69 -7.73 2.66
N THR A 155 15.94 -7.92 3.07
CA THR A 155 16.41 -7.47 4.37
C THR A 155 16.56 -5.96 4.25
N ILE A 156 15.54 -5.21 4.66
CA ILE A 156 15.65 -3.76 4.84
C ILE A 156 16.93 -3.54 5.66
N PRO A 157 17.93 -2.79 5.15
CA PRO A 157 19.17 -2.58 5.88
C PRO A 157 18.87 -1.99 7.26
N THR A 158 18.93 -2.83 8.29
CA THR A 158 18.58 -2.41 9.66
C THR A 158 19.69 -1.52 10.23
N GLU A 159 20.93 -1.68 9.78
CA GLU A 159 22.12 -1.00 10.33
C GLU A 159 22.01 0.53 10.39
N LYS A 160 21.29 1.19 9.48
CA LYS A 160 21.10 2.66 9.50
C LYS A 160 19.64 3.06 9.65
N SER A 161 19.00 2.53 10.69
CA SER A 161 17.61 2.87 10.97
C SER A 161 17.30 2.99 12.46
N ILE A 162 16.37 3.89 12.77
CA ILE A 162 16.05 4.28 14.15
C ILE A 162 14.54 4.41 14.39
N ALA A 163 14.09 4.02 15.58
CA ALA A 163 12.76 4.35 16.09
C ALA A 163 12.88 5.19 17.37
N VAL A 164 12.18 6.33 17.44
CA VAL A 164 12.10 7.15 18.66
C VAL A 164 10.82 6.79 19.40
N LEU A 165 10.92 6.00 20.46
CA LEU A 165 9.76 5.57 21.22
C LEU A 165 9.13 6.75 21.99
N PRO A 166 7.82 6.73 22.24
CA PRO A 166 7.17 7.76 23.04
C PRO A 166 7.83 7.91 24.42
N PHE A 167 8.26 9.13 24.73
CA PHE A 167 8.92 9.38 26.02
C PHE A 167 7.92 9.23 27.17
N LYS A 168 8.34 8.56 28.24
CA LYS A 168 7.54 8.39 29.45
C LYS A 168 7.49 9.72 30.22
N ASN A 169 6.29 10.23 30.47
CA ASN A 169 6.12 11.35 31.40
C ASN A 169 6.12 10.82 32.84
N LEU A 170 7.11 11.23 33.62
CA LEU A 170 7.24 10.90 35.05
C LEU A 170 6.73 12.04 35.95
N SER A 171 6.27 13.15 35.37
CA SER A 171 5.70 14.27 36.13
C SER A 171 4.39 13.85 36.82
N ALA A 172 4.19 14.28 38.06
CA ALA A 172 2.91 14.11 38.76
C ALA A 172 1.76 14.94 38.13
N ASP A 173 2.13 16.02 37.45
CA ASP A 173 1.19 16.91 36.76
C ASP A 173 1.09 16.56 35.27
N SER A 174 -0.11 16.17 34.84
CA SER A 174 -0.42 15.86 33.44
C SER A 174 -0.38 17.08 32.53
N SER A 175 -0.42 18.30 33.08
CA SER A 175 -0.35 19.54 32.30
C SER A 175 0.97 19.67 31.52
N ASN A 176 2.03 18.97 31.92
CA ASN A 176 3.36 19.05 31.30
C ASN A 176 3.63 17.96 30.24
N ILE A 177 2.64 17.12 29.92
CA ILE A 177 2.80 16.04 28.92
C ILE A 177 3.22 16.60 27.55
N TYR A 178 2.72 17.78 27.17
CA TYR A 178 3.05 18.41 25.89
C TYR A 178 4.56 18.66 25.75
N LEU A 179 5.26 18.97 26.85
CA LEU A 179 6.69 19.30 26.83
C LEU A 179 7.54 18.07 26.55
N ILE A 180 7.25 16.96 27.25
CA ILE A 180 7.94 15.68 27.06
C ILE A 180 7.66 15.12 25.66
N ASN A 181 6.42 15.25 25.18
CA ASN A 181 6.06 14.89 23.81
C ASN A 181 6.76 15.79 22.78
N GLY A 182 6.88 17.09 23.04
CA GLY A 182 7.57 18.04 22.16
C GLY A 182 9.06 17.75 22.01
N LEU A 183 9.73 17.31 23.08
CA LEU A 183 11.13 16.85 23.04
C LEU A 183 11.29 15.57 22.21
N MET A 184 10.39 14.60 22.37
CA MET A 184 10.35 13.38 21.57
C MET A 184 10.13 13.71 20.08
N GLU A 185 9.15 14.55 19.78
CA GLU A 185 8.79 14.92 18.41
C GLU A 185 9.91 15.73 17.73
N THR A 186 10.58 16.62 18.46
CA THR A 186 11.72 17.38 17.94
C THR A 186 12.92 16.47 17.67
N THR A 187 13.18 15.50 18.56
CA THR A 187 14.22 14.47 18.34
C THR A 187 13.92 13.69 17.07
N LEU A 188 12.68 13.23 16.90
CA LEU A 188 12.23 12.52 15.70
C LEU A 188 12.42 13.36 14.42
N ASN A 189 11.93 14.61 14.42
CA ASN A 189 11.98 15.50 13.26
C ASN A 189 13.42 15.86 12.86
N ASN A 190 14.31 16.02 13.84
CA ASN A 190 15.72 16.27 13.56
C ASN A 190 16.39 15.07 12.88
N LEU A 191 16.08 13.85 13.32
CA LEU A 191 16.61 12.64 12.69
C LEU A 191 16.06 12.44 11.26
N GLN A 192 14.82 12.85 10.98
CA GLN A 192 14.22 12.77 9.64
C GLN A 192 14.88 13.70 8.59
N LYS A 193 15.69 14.67 9.03
CA LYS A 193 16.47 15.55 8.15
C LYS A 193 17.71 14.87 7.55
N ILE A 194 18.12 13.71 8.09
CA ILE A 194 19.33 12.99 7.71
C ILE A 194 19.01 12.01 6.59
N LYS A 195 19.61 12.19 5.41
CA LYS A 195 19.35 11.34 4.25
C LYS A 195 19.84 9.89 4.44
N ASP A 196 20.96 9.70 5.13
CA ASP A 196 21.59 8.40 5.36
C ASP A 196 20.95 7.61 6.53
N LEU A 197 19.85 8.10 7.10
CA LEU A 197 19.17 7.50 8.25
C LEU A 197 17.69 7.27 7.97
N ARG A 198 17.23 6.02 8.12
CA ARG A 198 15.81 5.70 8.06
C ARG A 198 15.16 5.88 9.43
N VAL A 199 14.11 6.69 9.51
CA VAL A 199 13.41 6.98 10.77
C VAL A 199 11.98 6.45 10.72
N VAL A 200 11.58 5.66 11.72
CA VAL A 200 10.22 5.15 11.83
C VAL A 200 9.23 6.26 12.18
N SER A 201 8.04 6.25 11.59
CA SER A 201 7.03 7.29 11.80
C SER A 201 6.52 7.37 13.25
N ARG A 202 6.12 8.58 13.68
CA ARG A 202 5.52 8.84 15.00
C ARG A 202 4.32 7.94 15.26
N THR A 203 3.40 7.84 14.32
CA THR A 203 2.18 7.03 14.45
C THR A 203 2.49 5.54 14.65
N SER A 204 3.54 5.03 13.98
CA SER A 204 3.95 3.62 14.12
C SER A 204 4.45 3.28 15.53
N VAL A 205 5.12 4.24 16.19
CA VAL A 205 5.69 4.05 17.53
C VAL A 205 4.74 4.47 18.66
N GLU A 206 3.73 5.30 18.37
CA GLU A 206 2.81 5.88 19.36
C GLU A 206 2.08 4.81 20.19
N LYS A 207 1.73 3.68 19.57
CA LYS A 207 1.09 2.54 20.22
C LYS A 207 1.94 1.90 21.33
N PHE A 208 3.24 2.13 21.36
CA PHE A 208 4.12 1.60 22.40
C PHE A 208 4.17 2.47 23.66
N ARG A 209 3.49 3.63 23.69
CA ARG A 209 3.55 4.61 24.80
C ARG A 209 3.35 4.02 26.19
N ASN A 210 2.50 3.00 26.32
CA ASN A 210 2.23 2.30 27.57
C ASN A 210 2.43 0.78 27.44
N SER A 211 3.24 0.35 26.48
CA SER A 211 3.52 -1.05 26.24
C SER A 211 4.38 -1.64 27.34
N THR A 212 4.14 -2.91 27.67
CA THR A 212 5.00 -3.71 28.56
C THR A 212 5.99 -4.59 27.78
N LEU A 213 6.04 -4.46 26.46
CA LEU A 213 6.97 -5.19 25.60
C LEU A 213 8.41 -4.76 25.88
N THR A 214 9.32 -5.71 25.77
CA THR A 214 10.77 -5.51 25.85
C THR A 214 11.31 -4.91 24.54
N ILE A 215 12.50 -4.30 24.58
CA ILE A 215 13.15 -3.75 23.39
C ILE A 215 13.35 -4.80 22.29
N PRO A 216 13.78 -6.06 22.56
CA PRO A 216 13.84 -7.09 21.53
C PRO A 216 12.48 -7.40 20.89
N GLU A 217 11.40 -7.40 21.67
CA GLU A 217 10.04 -7.62 21.14
C GLU A 217 9.59 -6.44 20.28
N ILE A 218 9.87 -5.20 20.71
CA ILE A 218 9.58 -4.00 19.93
C ILE A 218 10.43 -3.98 18.65
N SER A 219 11.70 -4.38 18.71
CA SER A 219 12.63 -4.46 17.56
C SER A 219 12.23 -5.54 16.57
N ALA A 220 11.61 -6.63 17.02
CA ALA A 220 11.05 -7.63 16.12
C ALA A 220 9.82 -7.10 15.36
N MET A 221 9.10 -6.13 15.93
CA MET A 221 7.95 -5.46 15.34
C MET A 221 8.32 -4.20 14.54
N LEU A 222 9.46 -3.59 14.89
CA LEU A 222 10.06 -2.43 14.24
C LEU A 222 11.42 -2.88 13.71
N PRO A 223 11.56 -3.33 12.45
CA PRO A 223 12.83 -3.80 11.92
C PRO A 223 13.82 -2.63 11.80
N VAL A 224 14.40 -2.20 12.92
CA VAL A 224 15.33 -1.07 13.04
C VAL A 224 16.65 -1.52 13.65
N GLY A 225 17.72 -0.78 13.40
CA GLY A 225 19.03 -1.02 14.02
C GLY A 225 19.13 -0.42 15.42
N TYR A 226 18.39 0.68 15.66
CA TYR A 226 18.45 1.43 16.90
C TYR A 226 17.08 1.86 17.41
N LEU A 227 16.95 1.95 18.73
CA LEU A 227 15.79 2.53 19.40
C LEU A 227 16.24 3.63 20.35
N VAL A 228 15.48 4.72 20.37
CA VAL A 228 15.62 5.78 21.37
C VAL A 228 14.49 5.62 22.37
N GLU A 229 14.85 5.37 23.62
CA GLU A 229 13.92 5.47 24.74
C GLU A 229 14.20 6.74 25.52
N GLY A 230 13.13 7.35 26.03
CA GLY A 230 13.24 8.53 26.87
C GLY A 230 12.22 8.53 27.99
N SER A 231 12.58 9.20 29.08
CA SER A 231 11.67 9.54 30.15
C SER A 231 11.98 10.94 30.64
N GLY A 232 10.98 11.70 31.02
CA GLY A 232 11.22 13.02 31.57
C GLY A 232 10.14 13.49 32.52
N GLN A 233 10.52 14.45 33.35
CA GLN A 233 9.62 15.16 34.24
C GLN A 233 10.00 16.63 34.35
N LYS A 234 8.99 17.48 34.49
CA LYS A 234 9.16 18.88 34.84
C LYS A 234 8.92 19.06 36.34
N VAL A 235 9.89 19.65 37.04
CA VAL A 235 9.80 19.98 38.46
C VAL A 235 10.09 21.46 38.62
N GLY A 236 9.04 22.27 38.81
CA GLY A 236 9.14 23.73 38.75
C GLY A 236 9.65 24.18 37.38
N ASP A 237 10.79 24.87 37.38
CA ASP A 237 11.46 25.41 36.19
C ASP A 237 12.64 24.54 35.71
N ARG A 238 12.70 23.28 36.14
CA ARG A 238 13.72 22.33 35.70
C ARG A 238 13.11 21.14 34.98
N ILE A 239 13.80 20.71 33.91
CA ILE A 239 13.50 19.49 33.17
C ILE A 239 14.54 18.44 33.56
N GLN A 240 14.07 17.30 34.03
CA GLN A 240 14.88 16.10 34.19
C GLN A 240 14.52 15.14 33.06
N LEU A 241 15.50 14.77 32.26
CA LEU A 241 15.30 13.93 31.08
C LEU A 241 16.36 12.83 31.08
N ASN A 242 15.94 11.59 30.94
CA ASN A 242 16.83 10.45 30.70
C ASN A 242 16.55 9.97 29.28
N ILE A 243 17.58 9.93 28.44
CA ILE A 243 17.48 9.36 27.09
C ILE A 243 18.53 8.27 26.97
N GLN A 244 18.17 7.23 26.23
CA GLN A 244 19.08 6.15 25.89
C GLN A 244 18.89 5.74 24.43
N LEU A 245 20.01 5.44 23.79
CA LEU A 245 20.08 4.82 22.47
C LEU A 245 20.46 3.36 22.67
N ILE A 246 19.66 2.47 22.09
CA ILE A 246 19.76 1.02 22.27
C ILE A 246 19.96 0.38 20.90
N GLU A 247 20.94 -0.50 20.78
CA GLU A 247 21.17 -1.35 19.61
C GLU A 247 20.18 -2.51 19.63
N ALA A 248 19.29 -2.54 18.64
CA ALA A 248 18.13 -3.43 18.57
C ALA A 248 18.51 -4.92 18.58
N ALA A 249 19.56 -5.29 17.85
CA ALA A 249 19.97 -6.68 17.64
C ALA A 249 20.53 -7.35 18.91
N THR A 250 21.12 -6.56 19.81
CA THR A 250 21.84 -7.06 20.98
C THR A 250 21.22 -6.61 22.31
N ASP A 251 20.16 -5.79 22.26
CA ASP A 251 19.59 -5.10 23.41
C ASP A 251 20.65 -4.32 24.21
N ARG A 252 21.69 -3.84 23.51
CA ARG A 252 22.82 -3.16 24.13
C ARG A 252 22.57 -1.66 24.14
N GLN A 253 22.55 -1.07 25.32
CA GLN A 253 22.63 0.37 25.47
C GLN A 253 23.96 0.87 24.90
N VAL A 254 23.91 1.58 23.78
CA VAL A 254 25.11 2.16 23.15
C VAL A 254 25.45 3.52 23.74
N TRP A 255 24.43 4.26 24.15
CA TRP A 255 24.57 5.56 24.78
C TRP A 255 23.39 5.81 25.73
N SER A 256 23.65 6.51 26.83
CA SER A 256 22.61 7.07 27.67
C SER A 256 23.12 8.30 28.37
N GLU A 257 22.26 9.29 28.50
CA GLU A 257 22.56 10.53 29.19
C GLU A 257 21.37 10.98 30.04
N GLN A 258 21.70 11.57 31.18
CA GLN A 258 20.75 12.23 32.06
C GLN A 258 20.98 13.73 32.02
N TYR A 259 19.96 14.46 31.61
CA TYR A 259 19.95 15.91 31.57
C TYR A 259 19.14 16.45 32.73
N ASN A 260 19.72 17.45 33.39
CA ASN A 260 19.04 18.28 34.38
C ASN A 260 19.30 19.73 34.02
N ARG A 261 18.35 20.34 33.31
CA ARG A 261 18.46 21.68 32.72
C ARG A 261 17.34 22.57 33.22
N GLU A 262 17.59 23.88 33.19
CA GLU A 262 16.50 24.84 33.36
C GLU A 262 15.64 24.82 32.09
N VAL A 263 14.33 25.06 32.22
CA VAL A 263 13.40 25.00 31.07
C VAL A 263 13.80 26.02 30.00
N GLN A 264 14.44 27.13 30.39
CA GLN A 264 14.98 28.14 29.47
C GLN A 264 16.08 27.60 28.54
N ASP A 265 16.78 26.52 28.93
CA ASP A 265 17.85 25.91 28.15
C ASP A 265 17.33 24.80 27.21
N ILE A 266 16.00 24.70 27.02
CA ILE A 266 15.38 23.59 26.27
C ILE A 266 15.89 23.47 24.83
N PHE A 267 16.18 24.59 24.16
CA PHE A 267 16.67 24.57 22.78
C PHE A 267 18.09 24.02 22.69
N GLN A 268 18.96 24.42 23.62
CA GLN A 268 20.29 23.83 23.73
C GLN A 268 20.21 22.33 24.02
N LEU A 269 19.30 21.93 24.93
CA LEU A 269 19.06 20.52 25.22
C LEU A 269 18.62 19.73 23.98
N GLN A 270 17.73 20.28 23.14
CA GLN A 270 17.30 19.62 21.89
C GLN A 270 18.45 19.43 20.90
N GLN A 271 19.31 20.44 20.74
CA GLN A 271 20.49 20.36 19.89
C GLN A 271 21.49 19.32 20.40
N GLU A 272 21.77 19.32 21.71
CA GLU A 272 22.65 18.37 22.37
C GLU A 272 22.16 16.93 22.15
N ILE A 273 20.87 16.66 22.39
CA ILE A 273 20.28 15.32 22.20
C ILE A 273 20.42 14.84 20.77
N ALA A 274 20.00 15.66 19.79
CA ALA A 274 20.04 15.27 18.39
C ALA A 274 21.49 15.00 17.93
N SER A 275 22.43 15.86 18.32
CA SER A 275 23.85 15.73 17.99
C SER A 275 24.49 14.51 18.64
N SER A 276 24.14 14.21 19.90
CA SER A 276 24.62 13.03 20.62
C SER A 276 24.13 11.75 19.96
N ILE A 277 22.82 11.62 19.71
CA ILE A 277 22.25 10.44 19.02
C ILE A 277 22.92 10.23 17.67
N VAL A 278 23.05 11.31 16.90
CA VAL A 278 23.72 11.32 15.60
C VAL A 278 25.16 10.84 15.68
N SER A 279 25.92 11.26 16.69
CA SER A 279 27.35 10.91 16.82
C SER A 279 27.58 9.44 17.15
N GLU A 280 26.59 8.81 17.79
CA GLU A 280 26.63 7.40 18.20
C GLU A 280 26.18 6.47 17.06
N ILE A 281 25.28 6.95 16.20
CA ILE A 281 24.86 6.22 15.00
C ILE A 281 25.91 6.47 13.91
N LYS A 282 26.45 5.42 13.29
CA LYS A 282 27.47 5.52 12.23
C LYS A 282 26.89 6.00 10.88
N VAL A 283 26.16 7.12 10.90
CA VAL A 283 25.55 7.75 9.72
C VAL A 283 26.42 8.89 9.21
N VAL A 284 26.42 9.06 7.88
CA VAL A 284 27.07 10.18 7.22
C VAL A 284 26.12 11.37 7.25
N ILE A 285 26.59 12.51 7.76
CA ILE A 285 25.83 13.75 7.85
C ILE A 285 26.58 14.86 7.15
N THR A 286 25.89 15.56 6.25
CA THR A 286 26.47 16.71 5.55
C THR A 286 26.45 17.96 6.45
N PRO A 287 27.33 18.95 6.20
CA PRO A 287 27.30 20.22 6.94
C PRO A 287 25.92 20.89 6.91
N GLU A 288 25.22 20.83 5.78
CA GLU A 288 23.89 21.42 5.63
C GLU A 288 22.83 20.66 6.44
N GLU A 289 22.92 19.33 6.53
CA GLU A 289 22.04 18.52 7.39
C GLU A 289 22.25 18.88 8.86
N ARG A 290 23.51 19.04 9.29
CA ARG A 290 23.85 19.46 10.65
C ARG A 290 23.28 20.85 10.97
N GLU A 291 23.49 21.84 10.10
CA GLU A 291 22.97 23.20 10.29
C GLU A 291 21.44 23.21 10.47
N ARG A 292 20.72 22.40 9.69
CA ARG A 292 19.25 22.27 9.81
C ARG A 292 18.81 21.57 11.10
N ILE A 293 19.59 20.61 11.61
CA ILE A 293 19.31 19.93 12.89
C ILE A 293 19.54 20.90 14.07
N GLU A 294 20.57 21.74 13.96
CA GLU A 294 20.95 22.70 14.99
C GLU A 294 20.09 23.98 14.97
N THR A 295 19.20 24.17 14.00
CA THR A 295 18.35 25.37 13.91
C THR A 295 17.37 25.45 15.09
N ILE A 296 17.41 26.56 15.82
CA ILE A 296 16.49 26.86 16.93
C ILE A 296 15.18 27.44 16.36
N PRO A 297 14.01 26.95 16.79
CA PRO A 297 12.73 27.39 16.24
C PRO A 297 12.29 28.79 16.69
N THR A 298 12.66 29.20 17.91
CA THR A 298 12.37 30.52 18.51
C THR A 298 13.30 30.73 19.71
N GLU A 299 13.56 31.98 20.10
CA GLU A 299 14.26 32.31 21.36
C GLU A 299 13.27 32.53 22.53
N ASN A 300 11.96 32.58 22.25
CA ASN A 300 10.93 32.79 23.26
C ASN A 300 10.31 31.45 23.72
N LEU A 301 10.63 31.06 24.96
CA LEU A 301 10.14 29.83 25.56
C LEU A 301 8.61 29.79 25.71
N GLU A 302 7.97 30.90 26.08
CA GLU A 302 6.50 30.95 26.24
C GLU A 302 5.82 30.79 24.89
N ALA A 303 6.39 31.39 23.84
CA ALA A 303 5.92 31.20 22.46
C ALA A 303 6.05 29.73 22.03
N TYR A 304 7.18 29.09 22.38
CA TYR A 304 7.41 27.68 22.11
C TYR A 304 6.44 26.76 22.85
N GLU A 305 6.14 27.04 24.12
CA GLU A 305 5.14 26.31 24.88
C GLU A 305 3.75 26.41 24.24
N ALA A 306 3.33 27.62 23.86
CA ALA A 306 2.07 27.82 23.16
C ALA A 306 2.05 27.03 21.83
N TYR A 307 3.12 27.11 21.04
CA TYR A 307 3.27 26.33 19.81
C TYR A 307 3.12 24.82 20.03
N LEU A 308 3.78 24.25 21.06
CA LEU A 308 3.67 22.82 21.37
C LEU A 308 2.25 22.41 21.78
N LYS A 309 1.53 23.28 22.50
CA LYS A 309 0.11 23.04 22.82
C LYS A 309 -0.75 23.03 21.56
N GLY A 310 -0.53 23.98 20.65
CA GLY A 310 -1.19 24.00 19.34
C GLY A 310 -0.93 22.72 18.54
N ARG A 311 0.32 22.27 18.48
CA ARG A 311 0.72 21.00 17.84
C ARG A 311 0.02 19.78 18.45
N ALA A 312 -0.05 19.73 19.78
CA ALA A 312 -0.73 18.65 20.48
C ALA A 312 -2.24 18.63 20.19
N SER A 313 -2.89 19.80 20.09
CA SER A 313 -4.31 19.91 19.74
C SER A 313 -4.61 19.41 18.33
N ILE A 314 -3.85 19.87 17.32
CA ILE A 314 -4.08 19.45 15.93
C ILE A 314 -3.73 17.97 15.69
N GLY A 315 -2.82 17.41 16.49
CA GLY A 315 -2.47 15.98 16.45
C GLY A 315 -3.59 15.04 16.91
N GLN A 316 -4.72 15.57 17.38
CA GLN A 316 -5.94 14.77 17.62
C GLN A 316 -6.68 14.44 16.33
N GLU A 317 -6.34 15.08 15.21
CA GLU A 317 -6.93 14.84 13.88
C GLU A 317 -8.46 14.97 13.85
N THR A 318 -9.01 15.86 14.68
CA THR A 318 -10.44 16.21 14.70
C THR A 318 -10.64 17.67 14.34
N GLU A 319 -11.82 18.01 13.80
CA GLU A 319 -12.17 19.42 13.53
C GLU A 319 -12.07 20.27 14.81
N GLN A 320 -12.52 19.75 15.96
CA GLN A 320 -12.39 20.45 17.23
C GLN A 320 -10.92 20.64 17.63
N GLY A 321 -10.07 19.62 17.46
CA GLY A 321 -8.63 19.74 17.72
C GLY A 321 -7.94 20.79 16.85
N LEU A 322 -8.36 20.93 15.58
CA LEU A 322 -7.90 22.02 14.71
C LEU A 322 -8.33 23.39 15.26
N LEU A 323 -9.59 23.54 15.66
CA LEU A 323 -10.12 24.80 16.22
C LEU A 323 -9.44 25.17 17.54
N ASP A 324 -9.20 24.19 18.42
CA ASP A 324 -8.53 24.38 19.70
C ASP A 324 -7.04 24.73 19.55
N GLY A 325 -6.41 24.32 18.44
CA GLY A 325 -5.01 24.63 18.15
C GLY A 325 -4.76 26.09 17.72
N ILE A 326 -5.71 26.70 17.02
CA ILE A 326 -5.62 28.08 16.52
C ILE A 326 -5.21 29.11 17.59
N PRO A 327 -5.91 29.23 18.74
CA PRO A 327 -5.58 30.24 19.74
C PRO A 327 -4.17 30.06 20.31
N TYR A 328 -3.67 28.83 20.39
CA TYR A 328 -2.30 28.57 20.84
C TYR A 328 -1.24 29.04 19.83
N PHE A 329 -1.46 28.83 18.53
CA PHE A 329 -0.57 29.37 17.51
C PHE A 329 -0.62 30.90 17.44
N GLN A 330 -1.80 31.49 17.62
CA GLN A 330 -1.94 32.95 17.71
C GLN A 330 -1.20 33.51 18.92
N GLN A 331 -1.35 32.89 20.09
CA GLN A 331 -0.60 33.26 21.29
C GLN A 331 0.92 33.15 21.07
N ALA A 332 1.39 32.09 20.40
CA ALA A 332 2.81 31.96 20.06
C ALA A 332 3.30 33.15 19.21
N LEU A 333 2.49 33.61 18.25
CA LEU A 333 2.80 34.75 17.38
C LEU A 333 2.67 36.11 18.08
N GLU A 334 1.84 36.23 19.12
CA GLU A 334 1.78 37.41 19.98
C GLU A 334 3.04 37.54 20.85
N LEU A 335 3.58 36.40 21.30
CA LEU A 335 4.79 36.32 22.13
C LEU A 335 6.08 36.45 21.31
N ASP A 336 6.09 35.90 20.09
CA ASP A 336 7.18 36.01 19.14
C ASP A 336 6.64 36.17 17.71
N SER A 337 6.67 37.41 17.22
CA SER A 337 6.16 37.75 15.89
C SER A 337 6.99 37.22 14.73
N GLU A 338 8.20 36.72 15.01
CA GLU A 338 9.13 36.13 14.03
C GLU A 338 9.12 34.59 14.08
N PHE A 339 8.21 33.99 14.84
CA PHE A 339 8.17 32.53 14.99
C PHE A 339 7.61 31.83 13.74
N GLY A 340 8.50 31.53 12.78
CA GLY A 340 8.16 30.95 11.47
C GLY A 340 7.33 29.65 11.53
N LEU A 341 7.63 28.73 12.46
CA LEU A 341 6.88 27.47 12.58
C LEU A 341 5.44 27.69 13.08
N ALA A 342 5.19 28.69 13.93
CA ALA A 342 3.84 29.01 14.37
C ALA A 342 2.99 29.55 13.20
N TYR A 343 3.57 30.38 12.32
CA TYR A 343 2.91 30.78 11.07
C TYR A 343 2.61 29.59 10.16
N ALA A 344 3.58 28.68 9.98
CA ALA A 344 3.42 27.49 9.15
C ALA A 344 2.24 26.63 9.63
N TYR A 345 2.22 26.30 10.93
CA TYR A 345 1.19 25.44 11.49
C TYR A 345 -0.19 26.10 11.57
N LEU A 346 -0.27 27.42 11.75
CA LEU A 346 -1.54 28.12 11.64
C LEU A 346 -2.10 28.05 10.21
N SER A 347 -1.24 28.21 9.19
CA SER A 347 -1.63 28.03 7.78
C SER A 347 -2.08 26.60 7.48
N ILE A 348 -1.32 25.59 7.94
CA ILE A 348 -1.67 24.16 7.80
C ILE A 348 -2.99 23.84 8.51
N THR A 349 -3.25 24.44 9.68
CA THR A 349 -4.51 24.25 10.41
C THR A 349 -5.70 24.78 9.62
N TYR A 350 -5.57 25.97 9.03
CA TYR A 350 -6.58 26.53 8.13
C TYR A 350 -6.78 25.70 6.87
N TYR A 351 -5.70 25.15 6.29
CA TYR A 351 -5.81 24.22 5.17
C TYR A 351 -6.73 23.03 5.51
N TYR A 352 -6.52 22.38 6.66
CA TYR A 352 -7.32 21.21 7.04
C TYR A 352 -8.77 21.57 7.37
N LEU A 353 -9.03 22.74 7.92
CA LEU A 353 -10.39 23.24 8.15
C LEU A 353 -11.16 23.49 6.84
N ASP A 354 -10.46 23.79 5.75
CA ASP A 354 -11.04 24.03 4.42
C ASP A 354 -10.88 22.86 3.45
N TYR A 355 -10.13 21.81 3.80
CA TYR A 355 -9.72 20.76 2.87
C TYR A 355 -10.91 20.13 2.14
N PHE A 356 -11.95 19.73 2.88
CA PHE A 356 -13.16 19.11 2.34
C PHE A 356 -14.27 20.09 1.96
N LYS A 357 -14.04 21.41 2.04
CA LYS A 357 -15.06 22.43 1.75
C LYS A 357 -14.98 22.90 0.30
N THR A 358 -16.14 23.11 -0.33
CA THR A 358 -16.23 23.69 -1.68
C THR A 358 -15.82 25.17 -1.68
N GLU A 359 -16.30 25.93 -0.70
CA GLU A 359 -15.90 27.33 -0.48
C GLU A 359 -14.74 27.38 0.51
N LYS A 360 -13.61 27.97 0.10
CA LYS A 360 -12.41 28.13 0.91
C LYS A 360 -12.48 29.44 1.66
N LYS A 361 -12.66 29.38 2.98
CA LYS A 361 -12.83 30.54 3.85
C LYS A 361 -11.51 31.22 4.18
N TYR A 362 -10.42 30.46 4.30
CA TYR A 362 -9.15 30.93 4.86
C TYR A 362 -8.05 31.12 3.81
N LEU A 363 -8.40 31.16 2.52
CA LEU A 363 -7.43 31.11 1.43
C LEU A 363 -6.42 32.28 1.46
N GLU A 364 -6.90 33.50 1.74
CA GLU A 364 -6.05 34.70 1.81
C GLU A 364 -5.16 34.66 3.04
N GLU A 365 -5.72 34.30 4.20
CA GLU A 365 -4.99 34.15 5.45
C GLU A 365 -3.92 33.07 5.34
N MET A 366 -4.24 31.92 4.76
CA MET A 366 -3.29 30.84 4.51
C MET A 366 -2.08 31.32 3.70
N ASN A 367 -2.30 32.11 2.65
CA ASN A 367 -1.23 32.62 1.82
C ASN A 367 -0.32 33.57 2.62
N SER A 368 -0.92 34.52 3.34
CA SER A 368 -0.19 35.48 4.15
C SER A 368 0.64 34.79 5.24
N LEU A 369 0.05 33.80 5.92
CA LEU A 369 0.73 33.01 6.94
C LEU A 369 1.86 32.17 6.33
N ALA A 370 1.63 31.51 5.19
CA ALA A 370 2.68 30.74 4.51
C ALA A 370 3.85 31.61 4.04
N ASP A 371 3.58 32.83 3.55
CA ASP A 371 4.63 33.79 3.18
C ASP A 371 5.45 34.24 4.38
N LYS A 372 4.80 34.52 5.52
CA LYS A 372 5.52 34.83 6.77
C LYS A 372 6.32 33.64 7.28
N ALA A 373 5.78 32.43 7.19
CA ALA A 373 6.50 31.21 7.55
C ALA A 373 7.79 31.06 6.72
N LEU A 374 7.72 31.32 5.41
CA LEU A 374 8.89 31.31 4.53
C LEU A 374 9.84 32.48 4.79
N LEU A 375 9.34 33.64 5.19
CA LEU A 375 10.17 34.79 5.55
C LEU A 375 11.06 34.48 6.76
N TYR A 376 10.47 33.92 7.81
CA TYR A 376 11.18 33.69 9.08
C TYR A 376 11.86 32.32 9.16
N ALA A 377 11.37 31.32 8.43
CA ALA A 377 11.92 29.96 8.41
C ALA A 377 11.94 29.38 6.97
N PRO A 378 12.77 29.92 6.06
CA PRO A 378 12.76 29.59 4.63
C PRO A 378 13.16 28.15 4.28
N GLN A 379 13.89 27.48 5.17
CA GLN A 379 14.35 26.10 4.99
C GLN A 379 13.57 25.08 5.83
N ALA A 380 12.61 25.55 6.65
CA ALA A 380 11.77 24.64 7.42
C ALA A 380 10.83 23.88 6.47
N PRO A 381 10.82 22.53 6.51
CA PRO A 381 9.87 21.74 5.73
C PRO A 381 8.43 22.22 5.93
N GLU A 382 8.06 22.58 7.15
CA GLU A 382 6.70 23.03 7.51
C GLU A 382 6.31 24.33 6.83
N SER A 383 7.22 25.29 6.68
CA SER A 383 6.97 26.51 5.92
C SER A 383 6.75 26.23 4.43
N LEU A 384 7.52 25.30 3.86
CA LEU A 384 7.38 24.87 2.47
C LEU A 384 6.07 24.10 2.25
N ILE A 385 5.68 23.24 3.19
CA ILE A 385 4.40 22.51 3.17
C ILE A 385 3.23 23.49 3.26
N ALA A 386 3.28 24.48 4.17
CA ALA A 386 2.26 25.51 4.27
C ALA A 386 2.05 26.24 2.93
N LYS A 387 3.15 26.55 2.24
CA LYS A 387 3.07 27.19 0.92
C LYS A 387 2.57 26.24 -0.17
N ALA A 388 2.97 24.97 -0.15
CA ALA A 388 2.45 23.95 -1.06
C ALA A 388 0.93 23.78 -0.90
N PHE A 389 0.44 23.77 0.34
CA PHE A 389 -0.99 23.65 0.65
C PHE A 389 -1.81 24.85 0.18
N TYR A 390 -1.27 26.06 0.26
CA TYR A 390 -1.88 27.22 -0.39
C TYR A 390 -1.99 27.02 -1.91
N PHE A 391 -0.89 26.67 -2.58
CA PHE A 391 -0.89 26.47 -4.03
C PHE A 391 -1.83 25.34 -4.46
N GLN A 392 -1.97 24.29 -3.64
CA GLN A 392 -2.90 23.20 -3.89
C GLN A 392 -4.35 23.68 -3.84
N GLN A 393 -4.71 24.56 -2.90
CA GLN A 393 -6.08 25.09 -2.79
C GLN A 393 -6.45 26.04 -3.94
N VAL A 394 -5.49 26.79 -4.50
CA VAL A 394 -5.72 27.63 -5.70
C VAL A 394 -5.60 26.84 -7.01
N GLY A 395 -5.22 25.57 -6.96
CA GLY A 395 -5.07 24.70 -8.13
C GLY A 395 -3.77 24.91 -8.92
N ASP A 396 -2.76 25.57 -8.36
CA ASP A 396 -1.42 25.64 -8.99
C ASP A 396 -0.59 24.42 -8.59
N PHE A 397 -0.83 23.32 -9.29
CA PHE A 397 -0.17 22.04 -8.99
C PHE A 397 1.32 22.06 -9.31
N LYS A 398 1.78 22.91 -10.23
CA LYS A 398 3.21 23.04 -10.53
C LYS A 398 3.96 23.63 -9.35
N GLU A 399 3.45 24.70 -8.76
CA GLU A 399 4.05 25.30 -7.57
C GLU A 399 3.89 24.38 -6.35
N THR A 400 2.74 23.70 -6.21
CA THR A 400 2.54 22.67 -5.18
C THR A 400 3.65 21.61 -5.22
N GLU A 401 3.91 21.04 -6.41
CA GLU A 401 4.97 20.05 -6.62
C GLU A 401 6.35 20.58 -6.23
N ARG A 402 6.67 21.81 -6.67
CA ARG A 402 7.95 22.46 -6.37
C ARG A 402 8.21 22.56 -4.87
N TYR A 403 7.23 23.05 -4.11
CA TYR A 403 7.37 23.23 -2.67
C TYR A 403 7.39 21.90 -1.91
N LEU A 404 6.56 20.91 -2.29
CA LEU A 404 6.62 19.57 -1.68
C LEU A 404 7.96 18.88 -1.93
N LEU A 405 8.50 18.95 -3.15
CA LEU A 405 9.83 18.38 -3.46
C LEU A 405 10.95 19.10 -2.70
N GLN A 406 10.84 20.42 -2.49
CA GLN A 406 11.78 21.17 -1.67
C GLN A 406 11.70 20.77 -0.19
N ALA A 407 10.49 20.57 0.34
CA ALA A 407 10.30 20.06 1.70
C ALA A 407 10.93 18.66 1.84
N HIS A 408 10.70 17.77 0.87
CA HIS A 408 11.31 16.44 0.81
C HIS A 408 12.83 16.48 0.75
N LYS A 409 13.41 17.47 0.06
CA LYS A 409 14.86 17.65 0.03
C LYS A 409 15.43 17.96 1.43
N TYR A 410 14.72 18.72 2.26
CA TYR A 410 15.20 19.11 3.59
C TYR A 410 14.86 18.10 4.69
N ALA A 411 13.81 17.30 4.51
CA ALA A 411 13.41 16.22 5.40
C ALA A 411 13.09 14.94 4.61
N PRO A 412 14.10 14.29 3.98
CA PRO A 412 13.90 13.14 3.11
C PRO A 412 13.37 11.89 3.81
N GLY A 413 13.53 11.82 5.14
CA GLY A 413 13.01 10.73 5.98
C GLY A 413 11.61 11.00 6.55
N SER A 414 10.96 12.11 6.19
CA SER A 414 9.63 12.45 6.70
C SER A 414 8.52 11.61 6.03
N PRO A 415 7.81 10.75 6.79
CA PRO A 415 6.71 9.94 6.25
C PRO A 415 5.56 10.80 5.71
N ASP A 416 5.26 11.91 6.37
CA ASP A 416 4.15 12.80 6.01
C ASP A 416 4.39 13.44 4.64
N ILE A 417 5.60 13.94 4.39
CA ILE A 417 5.98 14.54 3.10
C ILE A 417 5.93 13.50 1.97
N ILE A 418 6.42 12.28 2.23
CA ILE A 418 6.36 11.18 1.26
C ILE A 418 4.92 10.81 0.94
N ASN A 419 4.04 10.73 1.94
CA ASN A 419 2.63 10.45 1.74
C ASN A 419 1.93 11.56 0.95
N TRP A 420 2.20 12.84 1.26
CA TRP A 420 1.64 13.95 0.48
C TRP A 420 2.14 13.96 -0.96
N LEU A 421 3.41 13.64 -1.23
CA LEU A 421 3.93 13.51 -2.59
C LEU A 421 3.29 12.34 -3.33
N SER A 422 3.16 11.18 -2.68
CA SER A 422 2.47 10.01 -3.23
C SER A 422 1.01 10.35 -3.59
N ASP A 423 0.27 10.99 -2.69
CA ASP A 423 -1.09 11.44 -2.93
C ASP A 423 -1.19 12.49 -4.02
N PHE A 424 -0.23 13.42 -4.07
CA PHE A 424 -0.15 14.45 -5.09
C PHE A 424 0.00 13.87 -6.49
N TYR A 425 0.93 12.92 -6.67
CA TYR A 425 1.13 12.22 -7.94
C TYR A 425 0.06 11.18 -8.26
N THR A 426 -0.87 10.92 -7.34
CA THR A 426 -2.04 10.08 -7.62
C THR A 426 -3.23 10.91 -8.05
N ARG A 427 -3.48 12.05 -7.39
CA ARG A 427 -4.77 12.77 -7.46
C ARG A 427 -4.70 14.10 -8.22
N TYR A 428 -3.64 14.88 -8.04
CA TYR A 428 -3.59 16.27 -8.51
C TYR A 428 -2.70 16.46 -9.74
N SER A 429 -1.53 15.82 -9.74
CA SER A 429 -0.65 15.75 -10.91
C SER A 429 -0.31 14.30 -11.20
N PRO A 430 -1.26 13.50 -11.71
CA PRO A 430 -1.06 12.07 -11.94
C PRO A 430 0.26 11.79 -12.68
N ASP A 431 1.14 11.01 -12.06
CA ASP A 431 2.41 10.54 -12.60
C ASP A 431 2.68 9.14 -12.05
N THR A 432 2.49 8.10 -12.86
CA THR A 432 2.58 6.74 -12.35
C THR A 432 3.98 6.38 -11.86
N LYS A 433 5.04 6.92 -12.50
CA LYS A 433 6.42 6.62 -12.12
C LYS A 433 6.75 7.25 -10.77
N LYS A 434 6.44 8.53 -10.60
CA LYS A 434 6.66 9.24 -9.33
C LYS A 434 5.76 8.71 -8.22
N TYR A 435 4.50 8.38 -8.54
CA TYR A 435 3.61 7.75 -7.57
C TYR A 435 4.21 6.43 -7.05
N LEU A 436 4.69 5.54 -7.94
CA LEU A 436 5.35 4.31 -7.52
C LEU A 436 6.60 4.58 -6.67
N GLU A 437 7.44 5.54 -7.08
CA GLU A 437 8.62 5.93 -6.30
C GLU A 437 8.27 6.33 -4.85
N PHE A 438 7.28 7.20 -4.67
CA PHE A 438 6.89 7.66 -3.34
C PHE A 438 6.07 6.63 -2.56
N ALA A 439 5.26 5.79 -3.21
CA ALA A 439 4.57 4.68 -2.56
C ALA A 439 5.56 3.65 -1.98
N LEU A 440 6.62 3.33 -2.73
CA LEU A 440 7.69 2.43 -2.26
C LEU A 440 8.48 3.03 -1.10
N LYS A 441 8.82 4.33 -1.18
CA LYS A 441 9.42 5.05 -0.05
C LYS A 441 8.53 5.00 1.19
N GLY A 442 7.22 5.19 1.03
CA GLY A 442 6.25 5.10 2.12
C GLY A 442 6.25 3.73 2.79
N VAL A 443 6.20 2.65 2.00
CA VAL A 443 6.24 1.28 2.52
C VAL A 443 7.57 0.94 3.19
N ARG A 444 8.72 1.46 2.72
CA ARG A 444 10.03 1.26 3.39
C ARG A 444 10.12 1.93 4.77
N LEU A 445 9.41 3.04 4.97
CA LEU A 445 9.30 3.69 6.28
C LEU A 445 8.36 2.93 7.22
N LEU A 446 7.62 1.94 6.71
CA LEU A 446 6.84 1.08 7.57
C LEU A 446 7.71 0.15 8.38
N THR A 447 7.09 -0.24 9.47
CA THR A 447 7.50 -1.36 10.26
C THR A 447 6.39 -2.39 10.12
N GLU A 448 6.73 -3.64 9.84
CA GLU A 448 5.74 -4.72 9.74
C GLU A 448 5.05 -4.87 11.09
N ASN A 449 3.88 -4.27 11.23
CA ASN A 449 3.24 -4.12 12.52
C ASN A 449 1.74 -4.41 12.41
N LYS A 450 1.21 -5.17 13.37
CA LYS A 450 -0.18 -5.67 13.43
C LYS A 450 -1.26 -4.59 13.66
N ASP A 451 -1.03 -3.35 13.22
CA ASP A 451 -2.15 -2.43 12.99
C ASP A 451 -2.73 -2.76 11.62
N SER A 452 -3.87 -3.44 11.62
CA SER A 452 -4.50 -3.99 10.41
C SER A 452 -4.90 -2.92 9.41
N VAL A 453 -5.36 -1.76 9.88
CA VAL A 453 -6.01 -0.79 8.99
C VAL A 453 -4.97 0.05 8.26
N THR A 454 -4.08 0.74 9.00
CA THR A 454 -3.04 1.58 8.40
C THR A 454 -2.15 0.80 7.42
N THR A 455 -1.71 -0.40 7.82
CA THR A 455 -0.91 -1.30 6.98
C THR A 455 -1.68 -1.73 5.73
N SER A 456 -2.98 -1.99 5.85
CA SER A 456 -3.84 -2.33 4.71
C SER A 456 -3.91 -1.19 3.68
N TYR A 457 -4.13 0.06 4.12
CA TYR A 457 -4.17 1.22 3.22
C TYR A 457 -2.83 1.44 2.51
N LEU A 458 -1.70 1.22 3.17
CA LEU A 458 -0.39 1.41 2.53
C LEU A 458 -0.09 0.32 1.49
N TYR A 459 -0.44 -0.94 1.78
CA TYR A 459 -0.34 -2.00 0.76
C TYR A 459 -1.32 -1.79 -0.39
N LEU A 460 -2.50 -1.23 -0.13
CA LEU A 460 -3.42 -0.80 -1.18
C LEU A 460 -2.78 0.28 -2.06
N HIS A 461 -2.18 1.31 -1.46
CA HIS A 461 -1.49 2.38 -2.18
C HIS A 461 -0.34 1.85 -3.03
N LEU A 462 0.48 0.94 -2.50
CA LEU A 462 1.56 0.31 -3.27
C LEU A 462 1.02 -0.59 -4.38
N SER A 463 0.00 -1.41 -4.10
CA SER A 463 -0.67 -2.25 -5.11
C SER A 463 -1.19 -1.41 -6.28
N ASN A 464 -1.86 -0.30 -5.99
CA ASN A 464 -2.37 0.62 -6.99
C ASN A 464 -1.24 1.28 -7.81
N ALA A 465 -0.12 1.66 -7.17
CA ALA A 465 1.02 2.23 -7.87
C ALA A 465 1.70 1.19 -8.80
N LEU A 466 1.83 -0.05 -8.34
CA LEU A 466 2.40 -1.16 -9.11
C LEU A 466 1.56 -1.48 -10.36
N ILE A 467 0.24 -1.64 -10.21
CA ILE A 467 -0.62 -2.00 -11.35
C ILE A 467 -0.66 -0.87 -12.39
N GLN A 468 -0.61 0.39 -11.96
CA GLN A 468 -0.57 1.54 -12.87
C GLN A 468 0.71 1.59 -13.72
N ASN A 469 1.78 0.91 -13.29
CA ASN A 469 3.03 0.75 -14.03
C ASN A 469 3.21 -0.67 -14.61
N GLY A 470 2.15 -1.49 -14.65
CA GLY A 470 2.17 -2.80 -15.31
C GLY A 470 2.74 -3.96 -14.49
N PHE A 471 3.06 -3.76 -13.21
CA PHE A 471 3.53 -4.82 -12.29
C PHE A 471 2.35 -5.63 -11.74
N VAL A 472 1.77 -6.49 -12.58
CA VAL A 472 0.48 -7.15 -12.30
C VAL A 472 0.56 -8.16 -11.15
N ASP A 473 1.64 -8.95 -11.08
CA ASP A 473 1.78 -10.01 -10.09
C ASP A 473 2.07 -9.44 -8.70
N GLU A 474 2.97 -8.45 -8.65
CA GLU A 474 3.33 -7.71 -7.44
C GLU A 474 2.14 -6.91 -6.94
N ALA A 475 1.40 -6.23 -7.83
CA ALA A 475 0.18 -5.54 -7.45
C ALA A 475 -0.85 -6.49 -6.83
N LEU A 476 -1.04 -7.68 -7.42
CA LEU A 476 -1.97 -8.68 -6.87
C LEU A 476 -1.50 -9.20 -5.51
N PHE A 477 -0.20 -9.41 -5.34
CA PHE A 477 0.39 -9.79 -4.06
C PHE A 477 0.06 -8.76 -2.97
N TYR A 478 0.33 -7.48 -3.21
CA TYR A 478 0.05 -6.42 -2.25
C TYR A 478 -1.45 -6.15 -2.06
N ALA A 479 -2.29 -6.35 -3.10
CA ALA A 479 -3.75 -6.29 -2.95
C ALA A 479 -4.26 -7.39 -2.00
N ASN A 480 -3.70 -8.60 -2.09
CA ASN A 480 -4.04 -9.67 -1.14
C ASN A 480 -3.55 -9.35 0.26
N LYS A 481 -2.32 -8.84 0.42
CA LYS A 481 -1.81 -8.38 1.73
C LYS A 481 -2.72 -7.32 2.34
N CYS A 482 -3.13 -6.33 1.56
CA CYS A 482 -4.10 -5.32 2.00
C CYS A 482 -5.35 -5.96 2.62
N LEU A 483 -5.95 -6.94 1.93
CA LEU A 483 -7.16 -7.63 2.40
C LEU A 483 -6.90 -8.64 3.53
N ASP A 484 -5.71 -9.24 3.61
CA ASP A 484 -5.31 -10.12 4.71
C ASP A 484 -5.25 -9.34 6.04
N TYR A 485 -4.80 -8.08 5.98
CA TYR A 485 -4.76 -7.19 7.14
C TYR A 485 -6.14 -6.61 7.46
N PHE A 486 -6.87 -6.07 6.47
CA PHE A 486 -8.22 -5.53 6.66
C PHE A 486 -9.17 -6.02 5.56
N PRO A 487 -9.89 -7.14 5.81
CA PRO A 487 -10.80 -7.73 4.82
C PRO A 487 -11.92 -6.80 4.35
N ASP A 488 -12.34 -5.87 5.20
CA ASP A 488 -13.37 -4.88 4.91
C ASP A 488 -12.80 -3.54 4.41
N ASN A 489 -11.55 -3.52 3.90
CA ASN A 489 -10.98 -2.32 3.31
C ASN A 489 -11.88 -1.83 2.16
N PRO A 490 -12.47 -0.61 2.25
CA PRO A 490 -13.46 -0.12 1.30
C PRO A 490 -12.92 0.07 -0.12
N TYR A 491 -11.61 0.09 -0.31
CA TYR A 491 -10.94 0.24 -1.59
C TYR A 491 -10.23 -1.04 -2.06
N GLY A 492 -10.36 -2.14 -1.30
CA GLY A 492 -9.84 -3.46 -1.68
C GLY A 492 -10.42 -3.99 -3.00
N TYR A 493 -11.51 -3.37 -3.50
CA TYR A 493 -12.10 -3.67 -4.80
C TYR A 493 -11.13 -3.46 -5.97
N ILE A 494 -10.02 -2.71 -5.81
CA ILE A 494 -8.97 -2.58 -6.84
C ILE A 494 -8.48 -3.94 -7.35
N LYS A 495 -8.53 -4.98 -6.50
CA LYS A 495 -8.24 -6.38 -6.87
C LYS A 495 -9.07 -6.86 -8.07
N SER A 496 -10.31 -6.40 -8.21
CA SER A 496 -11.17 -6.74 -9.36
C SER A 496 -10.60 -6.26 -10.69
N TYR A 497 -9.97 -5.09 -10.72
CA TYR A 497 -9.28 -4.55 -11.90
C TYR A 497 -7.95 -5.22 -12.17
N ILE A 498 -7.19 -5.58 -11.11
CA ILE A 498 -5.96 -6.36 -11.27
C ILE A 498 -6.28 -7.74 -11.88
N LEU A 499 -7.38 -8.38 -11.46
CA LEU A 499 -7.85 -9.64 -12.05
C LEU A 499 -8.36 -9.45 -13.48
N TYR A 500 -8.99 -8.31 -13.80
CA TYR A 500 -9.37 -7.98 -15.18
C TYR A 500 -8.16 -7.97 -16.12
N VAL A 501 -7.03 -7.41 -15.67
CA VAL A 501 -5.78 -7.41 -16.47
C VAL A 501 -5.36 -8.82 -16.87
N LYS A 502 -5.48 -9.77 -15.94
CA LYS A 502 -5.09 -11.18 -16.16
C LYS A 502 -6.10 -11.96 -17.00
N ASN A 503 -7.39 -11.78 -16.71
CA ASN A 503 -8.42 -12.70 -17.19
C ASN A 503 -9.21 -12.14 -18.37
N ARG A 504 -9.21 -10.82 -18.58
CA ARG A 504 -10.08 -10.10 -19.53
C ARG A 504 -11.57 -10.39 -19.35
N ASP A 505 -11.98 -10.71 -18.13
CA ASP A 505 -13.36 -11.03 -17.79
C ASP A 505 -14.07 -9.81 -17.18
N LEU A 506 -14.74 -9.02 -18.04
CA LEU A 506 -15.52 -7.86 -17.62
C LEU A 506 -16.69 -8.23 -16.69
N VAL A 507 -17.30 -9.40 -16.90
CA VAL A 507 -18.46 -9.85 -16.12
C VAL A 507 -18.03 -10.20 -14.70
N GLN A 508 -16.91 -10.92 -14.55
CA GLN A 508 -16.32 -11.18 -13.24
C GLN A 508 -16.01 -9.88 -12.50
N THR A 509 -15.30 -8.94 -13.14
CA THR A 509 -14.93 -7.66 -12.52
C THR A 509 -16.16 -6.88 -12.09
N ARG A 510 -17.18 -6.78 -12.97
CA ARG A 510 -18.45 -6.11 -12.66
C ARG A 510 -19.19 -6.74 -11.49
N ASN A 511 -19.28 -8.07 -11.44
CA ASN A 511 -19.92 -8.78 -10.33
C ASN A 511 -19.20 -8.56 -8.99
N MET A 512 -17.86 -8.49 -9.00
CA MET A 512 -17.08 -8.16 -7.80
C MET A 512 -17.38 -6.74 -7.31
N LEU A 513 -17.49 -5.77 -8.22
CA LEU A 513 -17.85 -4.38 -7.87
C LEU A 513 -19.28 -4.26 -7.36
N ILE A 514 -20.23 -4.95 -7.98
CA ILE A 514 -21.63 -4.98 -7.50
C ILE A 514 -21.70 -5.53 -6.09
N ASN A 515 -21.03 -6.65 -5.81
CA ASN A 515 -20.98 -7.24 -4.47
C ASN A 515 -20.34 -6.29 -3.43
N GLU A 516 -19.35 -5.48 -3.83
CA GLU A 516 -18.79 -4.46 -2.94
C GLU A 516 -19.76 -3.29 -2.73
N PHE A 517 -20.40 -2.81 -3.79
CA PHE A 517 -21.39 -1.74 -3.73
C PHE A 517 -22.62 -2.11 -2.90
N GLU A 518 -23.03 -3.38 -2.88
CA GLU A 518 -24.13 -3.86 -2.06
C GLU A 518 -23.86 -3.76 -0.56
N LYS A 519 -22.58 -3.73 -0.13
CA LYS A 519 -22.21 -3.49 1.26
C LYS A 519 -22.48 -2.06 1.70
N ASP A 520 -22.25 -1.09 0.81
CA ASP A 520 -22.53 0.34 1.02
C ASP A 520 -22.98 1.00 -0.29
N THR A 521 -24.30 1.14 -0.41
CA THR A 521 -24.94 1.68 -1.62
C THR A 521 -24.81 3.19 -1.79
N THR A 522 -24.07 3.86 -0.89
CA THR A 522 -23.72 5.29 -0.99
C THR A 522 -22.37 5.52 -1.68
N ARG A 523 -21.65 4.45 -2.05
CA ARG A 523 -20.34 4.49 -2.71
C ARG A 523 -20.43 4.88 -4.19
N PHE A 524 -20.43 6.19 -4.43
CA PHE A 524 -20.48 6.77 -5.78
C PHE A 524 -19.22 6.43 -6.61
N ASP A 525 -18.09 6.20 -5.95
CA ASP A 525 -16.82 5.79 -6.58
C ASP A 525 -16.88 4.39 -7.22
N ILE A 526 -17.64 3.47 -6.62
CA ILE A 526 -17.90 2.15 -7.21
C ILE A 526 -19.03 2.23 -8.23
N LEU A 527 -20.06 3.05 -7.97
CA LEU A 527 -21.22 3.15 -8.84
C LEU A 527 -20.85 3.65 -10.25
N GLN A 528 -19.95 4.62 -10.37
CA GLN A 528 -19.46 5.09 -11.67
C GLN A 528 -18.70 3.99 -12.42
N GLU A 529 -17.88 3.19 -11.72
CA GLU A 529 -17.16 2.08 -12.34
C GLU A 529 -18.13 1.01 -12.87
N ILE A 530 -19.20 0.69 -12.13
CA ILE A 530 -20.23 -0.26 -12.60
C ILE A 530 -20.90 0.26 -13.87
N GLY A 531 -21.23 1.56 -13.92
CA GLY A 531 -21.81 2.21 -15.10
C GLY A 531 -20.90 2.10 -16.32
N LYS A 532 -19.62 2.42 -16.13
CA LYS A 532 -18.57 2.28 -17.15
C LYS A 532 -18.44 0.85 -17.66
N LEU A 533 -18.43 -0.15 -16.78
CA LEU A 533 -18.31 -1.55 -17.20
C LEU A 533 -19.54 -2.05 -17.96
N TYR A 534 -20.76 -1.62 -17.62
CA TYR A 534 -21.94 -1.91 -18.44
C TYR A 534 -21.87 -1.22 -19.80
N TYR A 535 -21.37 0.03 -19.84
CA TYR A 535 -21.19 0.77 -21.08
C TYR A 535 -20.20 0.08 -22.02
N CYS A 536 -19.03 -0.31 -21.51
CA CYS A 536 -18.01 -1.03 -22.28
C CYS A 536 -18.50 -2.40 -22.78
N ASP A 537 -19.39 -3.06 -22.04
CA ASP A 537 -20.01 -4.34 -22.42
C ASP A 537 -21.18 -4.16 -23.42
N GLY A 538 -21.52 -2.92 -23.79
CA GLY A 538 -22.63 -2.60 -24.69
C GLY A 538 -24.02 -2.71 -24.06
N GLU A 539 -24.12 -2.94 -22.75
CA GLU A 539 -25.37 -3.00 -22.00
C GLU A 539 -25.90 -1.58 -21.66
N PHE A 540 -26.17 -0.77 -22.70
CA PHE A 540 -26.46 0.66 -22.55
C PHE A 540 -27.70 0.97 -21.69
N ASP A 541 -28.71 0.10 -21.69
CA ASP A 541 -29.90 0.27 -20.83
C ASP A 541 -29.54 0.18 -19.34
N LYS A 542 -28.68 -0.77 -18.96
CA LYS A 542 -28.20 -0.89 -17.58
C LYS A 542 -27.22 0.23 -17.23
N ALA A 543 -26.34 0.61 -18.17
CA ALA A 543 -25.46 1.75 -17.99
C ALA A 543 -26.25 3.03 -17.70
N TYR A 544 -27.35 3.27 -18.42
CA TYR A 544 -28.28 4.37 -18.16
C TYR A 544 -28.83 4.34 -16.72
N GLU A 545 -29.38 3.20 -16.27
CA GLU A 545 -29.95 3.09 -14.92
C GLU A 545 -28.91 3.41 -13.83
N ILE A 546 -27.68 2.94 -14.02
CA ILE A 546 -26.58 3.18 -13.08
C ILE A 546 -26.11 4.62 -13.12
N TYR A 547 -25.91 5.21 -14.30
CA TYR A 547 -25.48 6.59 -14.43
C TYR A 547 -26.55 7.59 -13.95
N ASP A 548 -27.84 7.32 -14.20
CA ASP A 548 -28.94 8.14 -13.66
C ASP A 548 -28.90 8.19 -12.13
N ARG A 549 -28.72 7.02 -11.49
CA ARG A 549 -28.55 6.91 -10.04
C ARG A 549 -27.28 7.61 -9.54
N PHE A 550 -26.17 7.45 -10.25
CA PHE A 550 -24.90 8.11 -9.93
C PHE A 550 -25.05 9.63 -9.91
N ILE A 551 -25.68 10.22 -10.94
CA ILE A 551 -25.93 11.66 -11.02
C ILE A 551 -26.83 12.12 -9.87
N ALA A 552 -27.94 11.41 -9.60
CA ALA A 552 -28.85 11.77 -8.52
C ALA A 552 -28.17 11.78 -7.14
N LEU A 553 -27.27 10.83 -6.89
CA LEU A 553 -26.49 10.76 -5.65
C LEU A 553 -25.47 11.89 -5.56
N ARG A 554 -24.72 12.14 -6.65
CA ARG A 554 -23.72 13.20 -6.74
C ARG A 554 -24.34 14.58 -6.51
N ASP A 555 -25.47 14.87 -7.16
CA ASP A 555 -26.17 16.14 -7.04
C ASP A 555 -26.71 16.36 -5.61
N ARG A 556 -27.21 15.31 -4.95
CA ARG A 556 -27.65 15.36 -3.54
C ARG A 556 -26.51 15.73 -2.59
N MET A 557 -25.30 15.26 -2.89
CA MET A 557 -24.10 15.49 -2.07
C MET A 557 -23.39 16.81 -2.41
N GLY A 558 -23.81 17.52 -3.48
CA GLY A 558 -23.18 18.78 -3.90
C GLY A 558 -21.75 18.60 -4.39
N MET A 559 -21.40 17.43 -4.96
CA MET A 559 -20.06 17.12 -5.43
C MET A 559 -19.94 17.30 -6.94
N ASP A 560 -18.75 17.69 -7.43
CA ASP A 560 -18.43 17.81 -8.85
C ASP A 560 -17.18 16.98 -9.17
N VAL A 561 -17.37 15.67 -9.30
CA VAL A 561 -16.31 14.65 -9.41
C VAL A 561 -16.63 13.67 -10.55
N TYR A 562 -15.61 12.98 -11.07
CA TYR A 562 -15.71 12.03 -12.20
C TYR A 562 -16.23 12.65 -13.51
N GLN A 563 -15.85 13.89 -13.78
CA GLN A 563 -16.23 14.61 -15.00
C GLN A 563 -15.71 13.95 -16.29
N PHE A 564 -14.66 13.14 -16.19
CA PHE A 564 -14.14 12.34 -17.31
C PHE A 564 -15.12 11.25 -17.79
N GLU A 565 -16.15 10.89 -17.01
CA GLU A 565 -17.21 9.95 -17.42
C GLU A 565 -18.35 10.64 -18.20
N TYR A 566 -18.34 11.97 -18.32
CA TYR A 566 -19.48 12.72 -18.86
C TYR A 566 -19.83 12.39 -20.30
N LEU A 567 -18.87 11.99 -21.15
CA LEU A 567 -19.20 11.54 -22.51
C LEU A 567 -19.99 10.22 -22.52
N LYS A 568 -19.60 9.25 -21.68
CA LYS A 568 -20.30 7.96 -21.54
C LYS A 568 -21.72 8.17 -21.02
N ILE A 569 -21.85 9.05 -20.02
CA ILE A 569 -23.14 9.49 -19.48
C ILE A 569 -23.97 10.17 -20.57
N ALA A 570 -23.38 11.08 -21.35
CA ALA A 570 -24.09 11.77 -22.42
C ALA A 570 -24.61 10.80 -23.49
N ASP A 571 -23.77 9.86 -23.94
CA ASP A 571 -24.13 8.86 -24.95
C ASP A 571 -25.27 7.97 -24.45
N THR A 572 -25.20 7.49 -23.21
CA THR A 572 -26.29 6.68 -22.63
C THR A 572 -27.62 7.45 -22.57
N PHE A 573 -27.62 8.73 -22.16
CA PHE A 573 -28.83 9.56 -22.16
C PHE A 573 -29.38 9.82 -23.57
N ILE A 574 -28.50 10.11 -24.53
CA ILE A 574 -28.92 10.33 -25.93
C ILE A 574 -29.54 9.06 -26.52
N ARG A 575 -28.94 7.88 -26.28
CA ARG A 575 -29.48 6.59 -26.72
C ARG A 575 -30.86 6.29 -26.14
N LYS A 576 -31.14 6.79 -24.93
CA LYS A 576 -32.45 6.66 -24.26
C LYS A 576 -33.46 7.73 -24.66
N GLY A 577 -33.08 8.67 -25.53
CA GLY A 577 -33.94 9.73 -26.05
C GLY A 577 -33.88 11.04 -25.24
N GLU A 578 -33.04 11.12 -24.20
CA GLU A 578 -32.85 12.32 -23.37
C GLU A 578 -31.78 13.26 -23.95
N LYS A 579 -32.03 13.74 -25.17
CA LYS A 579 -31.03 14.51 -25.94
C LYS A 579 -30.54 15.77 -25.23
N GLU A 580 -31.44 16.59 -24.69
CA GLU A 580 -31.08 17.84 -23.99
C GLU A 580 -30.19 17.57 -22.76
N ARG A 581 -30.51 16.51 -22.01
CA ARG A 581 -29.71 16.09 -20.85
C ARG A 581 -28.34 15.61 -21.28
N GLY A 582 -28.24 14.83 -22.35
CA GLY A 582 -26.95 14.40 -22.91
C GLY A 582 -26.09 15.57 -23.41
N GLU A 583 -26.70 16.54 -24.11
CA GLU A 583 -26.00 17.75 -24.59
C GLU A 583 -25.36 18.56 -23.43
N LYS A 584 -26.04 18.66 -22.29
CA LYS A 584 -25.47 19.27 -21.08
C LYS A 584 -24.18 18.56 -20.62
N TYR A 585 -24.14 17.24 -20.66
CA TYR A 585 -22.96 16.47 -20.25
C TYR A 585 -21.83 16.53 -21.28
N ILE A 586 -22.13 16.62 -22.58
CA ILE A 586 -21.11 16.89 -23.61
C ILE A 586 -20.41 18.23 -23.35
N GLN A 587 -21.19 19.29 -23.07
CA GLN A 587 -20.63 20.60 -22.75
C GLN A 587 -19.81 20.54 -21.46
N GLY A 588 -20.33 19.87 -20.42
CA GLY A 588 -19.60 19.67 -19.17
C GLY A 588 -18.26 18.95 -19.36
N PHE A 589 -18.20 17.95 -20.24
CA PHE A 589 -16.95 17.25 -20.55
C PHE A 589 -15.95 18.18 -21.25
N LYS A 590 -16.42 19.01 -22.18
CA LYS A 590 -15.58 20.00 -22.86
C LYS A 590 -14.99 21.00 -21.87
N ASP A 591 -15.81 21.52 -20.97
CA ASP A 591 -15.38 22.46 -19.93
C ASP A 591 -14.34 21.83 -19.00
N PHE A 592 -14.52 20.55 -18.66
CA PHE A 592 -13.54 19.75 -17.92
C PHE A 592 -12.21 19.61 -18.68
N ALA A 593 -12.26 19.14 -19.94
CA ALA A 593 -11.06 18.94 -20.77
C ALA A 593 -10.28 20.25 -21.01
N ASP A 594 -10.99 21.39 -21.13
CA ASP A 594 -10.37 22.70 -21.30
C ASP A 594 -9.59 23.15 -20.06
N LYS A 595 -10.10 22.82 -18.88
CA LYS A 595 -9.47 23.12 -17.58
C LYS A 595 -8.42 22.09 -17.17
N ASP A 596 -8.39 20.92 -17.79
CA ASP A 596 -7.43 19.87 -17.47
C ASP A 596 -5.99 20.34 -17.76
N GLN A 597 -5.17 20.32 -16.71
CA GLN A 597 -3.74 20.64 -16.74
C GLN A 597 -2.87 19.40 -16.57
N SER A 598 -3.49 18.23 -16.42
CA SER A 598 -2.78 16.95 -16.29
C SER A 598 -2.24 16.47 -17.63
N ARG A 599 -1.43 15.41 -17.58
CA ARG A 599 -0.93 14.72 -18.77
C ARG A 599 -2.03 14.02 -19.58
N TYR A 600 -3.26 13.94 -19.06
CA TYR A 600 -4.40 13.32 -19.74
C TYR A 600 -5.21 14.29 -20.60
N LYS A 601 -4.87 15.59 -20.60
CA LYS A 601 -5.58 16.61 -21.38
C LYS A 601 -5.77 16.20 -22.84
N ASP A 602 -4.69 15.73 -23.48
CA ASP A 602 -4.73 15.34 -24.88
C ASP A 602 -5.63 14.10 -25.11
N VAL A 603 -5.65 13.10 -24.21
CA VAL A 603 -6.56 11.95 -24.35
C VAL A 603 -8.03 12.31 -24.10
N HIS A 604 -8.31 13.27 -23.21
CA HIS A 604 -9.66 13.81 -23.06
C HIS A 604 -10.13 14.50 -24.33
N TYR A 605 -9.26 15.27 -24.99
CA TYR A 605 -9.60 15.85 -26.31
C TYR A 605 -9.78 14.80 -27.39
N VAL A 606 -9.02 13.70 -27.40
CA VAL A 606 -9.26 12.58 -28.32
C VAL A 606 -10.68 12.05 -28.15
N ALA A 607 -11.14 11.82 -26.91
CA ALA A 607 -12.50 11.37 -26.65
C ALA A 607 -13.55 12.38 -27.15
N TYR A 608 -13.41 13.67 -26.79
CA TYR A 608 -14.35 14.72 -27.20
C TYR A 608 -14.44 14.89 -28.72
N TYR A 609 -13.29 14.99 -29.40
CA TYR A 609 -13.26 15.22 -30.84
C TYR A 609 -13.65 13.99 -31.64
N THR A 610 -13.43 12.79 -31.12
CA THR A 610 -13.98 11.57 -31.73
C THR A 610 -15.49 11.55 -31.61
N TYR A 611 -16.02 11.80 -30.41
CA TYR A 611 -17.46 11.83 -30.15
C TYR A 611 -18.19 12.89 -31.00
N THR A 612 -17.58 14.06 -31.19
CA THR A 612 -18.13 15.15 -32.03
C THR A 612 -17.76 15.04 -33.52
N ASN A 613 -17.16 13.93 -33.94
CA ASN A 613 -16.77 13.63 -35.31
C ASN A 613 -15.82 14.66 -35.96
N GLN A 614 -14.91 15.23 -35.18
CA GLN A 614 -13.85 16.16 -35.60
C GLN A 614 -12.50 15.41 -35.68
N LEU A 615 -12.38 14.51 -36.66
CA LEU A 615 -11.29 13.52 -36.70
C LEU A 615 -9.89 14.11 -36.85
N ASP A 616 -9.72 15.25 -37.54
CA ASP A 616 -8.42 15.92 -37.66
C ASP A 616 -7.90 16.43 -36.30
N SER A 617 -8.81 16.97 -35.48
CA SER A 617 -8.50 17.40 -34.11
C SER A 617 -8.20 16.18 -33.22
N ALA A 618 -8.96 15.09 -33.37
CA ALA A 618 -8.71 13.84 -32.65
C ALA A 618 -7.32 13.26 -32.99
N GLU A 619 -6.92 13.26 -34.27
CA GLU A 619 -5.58 12.82 -34.69
C GLU A 619 -4.49 13.70 -34.08
N TYR A 620 -4.64 15.03 -34.15
CA TYR A 620 -3.68 15.98 -33.58
C TYR A 620 -3.42 15.71 -32.10
N HIS A 621 -4.49 15.56 -31.31
CA HIS A 621 -4.37 15.29 -29.87
C HIS A 621 -3.86 13.88 -29.58
N MET A 622 -4.24 12.87 -30.36
CA MET A 622 -3.75 11.51 -30.17
C MET A 622 -2.24 11.42 -30.40
N ARG A 623 -1.71 12.09 -31.43
CA ARG A 623 -0.27 12.13 -31.69
C ARG A 623 0.50 12.82 -30.56
N ARG A 624 -0.06 13.87 -29.96
CA ARG A 624 0.54 14.53 -28.78
C ARG A 624 0.51 13.64 -27.55
N PHE A 625 -0.62 12.98 -27.30
CA PHE A 625 -0.74 12.05 -26.19
C PHE A 625 0.26 10.89 -26.35
N ALA A 626 0.54 10.45 -27.57
CA ALA A 626 1.54 9.41 -27.86
C ALA A 626 3.00 9.76 -27.46
N GLU A 627 3.29 11.02 -27.15
CA GLU A 627 4.57 11.46 -26.58
C GLU A 627 4.56 11.46 -25.04
N THR A 628 3.43 11.16 -24.40
CA THR A 628 3.27 11.24 -22.95
C THR A 628 3.83 9.99 -22.28
N GLU A 629 4.59 10.19 -21.20
CA GLU A 629 5.07 9.12 -20.32
C GLU A 629 4.33 9.13 -18.98
N GLY A 630 4.49 8.07 -18.18
CA GLY A 630 3.98 7.99 -16.81
C GLY A 630 2.46 8.12 -16.71
N PHE A 631 1.75 7.64 -17.73
CA PHE A 631 0.30 7.54 -17.76
C PHE A 631 -0.15 6.17 -17.25
N GLN A 632 -1.38 6.10 -16.76
CA GLN A 632 -1.96 4.88 -16.19
C GLN A 632 -2.06 3.74 -17.20
N TYR A 633 -1.64 2.54 -16.76
CA TYR A 633 -1.78 1.31 -17.55
C TYR A 633 -3.22 1.07 -18.05
N TRP A 634 -4.22 1.51 -17.29
CA TRP A 634 -5.64 1.45 -17.64
C TRP A 634 -5.94 2.03 -19.03
N ILE A 635 -5.22 3.07 -19.46
CA ILE A 635 -5.39 3.65 -20.78
C ILE A 635 -5.10 2.60 -21.86
N LEU A 636 -3.97 1.88 -21.79
CA LEU A 636 -3.67 0.83 -22.78
C LEU A 636 -4.67 -0.33 -22.75
N LEU A 637 -5.29 -0.57 -21.59
CA LEU A 637 -6.21 -1.68 -21.41
C LEU A 637 -7.61 -1.41 -21.96
N PHE A 638 -8.08 -0.17 -21.86
CA PHE A 638 -9.46 0.18 -22.23
C PHE A 638 -9.57 0.98 -23.52
N ILE A 639 -8.52 1.67 -23.96
CA ILE A 639 -8.60 2.60 -25.10
C ILE A 639 -9.06 1.93 -26.42
N GLU A 640 -8.73 0.66 -26.62
CA GLU A 640 -9.19 -0.07 -27.81
C GLU A 640 -10.61 -0.57 -27.69
N ASP A 641 -11.08 -0.85 -26.47
CA ASP A 641 -12.38 -1.43 -26.21
C ASP A 641 -13.42 -0.37 -25.81
N ASP A 642 -13.02 0.91 -25.76
CA ASP A 642 -13.91 2.02 -25.48
C ASP A 642 -14.87 2.26 -26.67
N PRO A 643 -16.20 2.10 -26.48
CA PRO A 643 -17.17 2.36 -27.54
C PRO A 643 -17.10 3.77 -28.12
N GLU A 644 -16.65 4.76 -27.33
CA GLU A 644 -16.50 6.15 -27.78
C GLU A 644 -15.44 6.32 -28.87
N LEU A 645 -14.49 5.39 -28.96
CA LEU A 645 -13.37 5.45 -29.91
C LEU A 645 -13.55 4.52 -31.11
N ALA A 646 -14.71 3.88 -31.25
CA ALA A 646 -14.98 2.90 -32.31
C ALA A 646 -14.71 3.46 -33.73
N GLU A 647 -15.04 4.73 -33.99
CA GLU A 647 -14.84 5.40 -35.28
C GLU A 647 -13.36 5.57 -35.68
N ILE A 648 -12.47 5.68 -34.69
CA ILE A 648 -11.03 5.89 -34.92
C ILE A 648 -10.20 4.62 -34.75
N LYS A 649 -10.74 3.57 -34.10
CA LYS A 649 -10.02 2.33 -33.75
C LYS A 649 -9.22 1.74 -34.91
N ASN A 650 -9.79 1.74 -36.12
CA ASN A 650 -9.15 1.15 -37.32
C ASN A 650 -8.37 2.17 -38.17
N LYS A 651 -8.22 3.42 -37.74
CA LYS A 651 -7.49 4.45 -38.50
C LYS A 651 -5.97 4.20 -38.37
N PRO A 652 -5.19 4.31 -39.46
CA PRO A 652 -3.74 4.08 -39.41
C PRO A 652 -2.99 4.95 -38.39
N TRP A 653 -3.33 6.25 -38.31
CA TRP A 653 -2.71 7.19 -37.38
C TRP A 653 -2.99 6.84 -35.91
N PHE A 654 -4.15 6.25 -35.63
CA PHE A 654 -4.52 5.84 -34.28
C PHE A 654 -3.72 4.60 -33.87
N GLN A 655 -3.63 3.61 -34.76
CA GLN A 655 -2.85 2.39 -34.54
C GLN A 655 -1.34 2.68 -34.41
N GLU A 656 -0.81 3.60 -35.21
CA GLU A 656 0.57 4.09 -35.08
C GLU A 656 0.79 4.73 -33.69
N SER A 657 -0.09 5.63 -33.28
CA SER A 657 -0.01 6.32 -31.97
C SER A 657 -0.14 5.34 -30.80
N LEU A 658 -1.04 4.36 -30.88
CA LEU A 658 -1.19 3.31 -29.88
C LEU A 658 0.04 2.42 -29.78
N THR A 659 0.63 2.05 -30.92
CA THR A 659 1.87 1.26 -30.94
C THR A 659 2.99 2.02 -30.25
N LYS A 660 3.11 3.32 -30.53
CA LYS A 660 4.08 4.18 -29.85
C LYS A 660 3.84 4.24 -28.33
N LEU A 661 2.61 4.49 -27.90
CA LEU A 661 2.23 4.50 -26.48
C LEU A 661 2.60 3.19 -25.76
N ARG A 662 2.29 2.03 -26.38
CA ARG A 662 2.64 0.72 -25.82
C ARG A 662 4.14 0.55 -25.68
N ASN A 663 4.91 0.89 -26.71
CA ASN A 663 6.37 0.77 -26.68
C ASN A 663 6.97 1.65 -25.58
N THR A 664 6.55 2.91 -25.50
CA THR A 664 6.99 3.84 -24.44
C THR A 664 6.64 3.33 -23.04
N PHE A 665 5.42 2.82 -22.86
CA PHE A 665 4.97 2.27 -21.57
C PHE A 665 5.82 1.07 -21.13
N TRP A 666 5.98 0.07 -22.01
CA TRP A 666 6.72 -1.14 -21.66
C TRP A 666 8.22 -0.92 -21.55
N GLN A 667 8.80 0.02 -22.32
CA GLN A 667 10.18 0.45 -22.09
C GLN A 667 10.32 1.05 -20.68
N SER A 668 9.42 1.95 -20.30
CA SER A 668 9.43 2.53 -18.95
C SER A 668 9.20 1.48 -17.86
N HIS A 669 8.38 0.46 -18.11
CA HIS A 669 8.19 -0.65 -17.18
C HIS A 669 9.49 -1.40 -16.94
N GLU A 670 10.22 -1.78 -17.99
CA GLU A 670 11.50 -2.49 -17.88
C GLU A 670 12.58 -1.64 -17.16
N GLU A 671 12.63 -0.34 -17.45
CA GLU A 671 13.53 0.59 -16.74
C GLU A 671 13.21 0.68 -15.24
N LEU A 672 11.92 0.76 -14.88
CA LEU A 672 11.49 0.72 -13.50
C LEU A 672 11.78 -0.63 -12.86
N LYS A 673 11.50 -1.73 -13.55
CA LYS A 673 11.73 -3.10 -13.05
C LYS A 673 13.19 -3.32 -12.70
N ALA A 674 14.11 -2.99 -13.60
CA ALA A 674 15.55 -3.09 -13.35
C ALA A 674 15.99 -2.27 -12.13
N LYS A 675 15.45 -1.06 -11.97
CA LYS A 675 15.71 -0.21 -10.79
C LYS A 675 15.16 -0.83 -9.51
N LEU A 676 13.95 -1.38 -9.54
CA LEU A 676 13.32 -1.99 -8.36
C LEU A 676 14.03 -3.28 -7.95
N GLU A 677 14.47 -4.10 -8.90
CA GLU A 677 15.30 -5.30 -8.65
C GLU A 677 16.67 -4.92 -8.06
N GLU A 678 17.32 -3.86 -8.59
CA GLU A 678 18.60 -3.34 -8.03
C GLU A 678 18.44 -2.88 -6.58
N GLU A 679 17.28 -2.30 -6.24
CA GLU A 679 16.98 -1.83 -4.90
C GLU A 679 16.25 -2.86 -4.00
N ASP A 680 16.16 -4.13 -4.42
CA ASP A 680 15.54 -5.25 -3.70
C ASP A 680 14.08 -4.95 -3.25
N LEU A 681 13.29 -4.38 -4.16
CA LEU A 681 11.91 -3.95 -3.92
C LEU A 681 10.84 -4.86 -4.53
N ILE A 682 11.21 -5.69 -5.50
CA ILE A 682 10.34 -6.66 -6.19
C ILE A 682 11.08 -7.96 -6.46
#